data_AF-Q02744-F1
#
_entry.id   AF-Q02744-F1
#
_cell.length_a   1.000
_cell.length_b   1.000
_cell.length_c   1.000
_cell.angle_alpha   90.00
_cell.angle_beta   90.00
_cell.angle_gamma   90.00
#
_symmetry.space_group_name_H-M   'P 1'
#
loop_
_entity.id
_entity.type
_entity.pdbx_description
1 polymer ?
#
loop_
_entity_poly.entity_id
_entity_poly.type
_entity_poly.pdbx_seq_one_letter_code
_entity_poly.pdbx_strand_id
1 'polypeptide(L)'
;NSALTGGTKDKWTLLSEGLNTRERWVEVEKRSGVFYRRLWKRENEQSQVEKRSIETEQDDALTGGTKDKWTLLSEGLNTRDGWVEVEKRSGGVFKRQQAASDSVTIGGYKVEEADVLALLVGKEYNNKDQCEKELQKYCDGLKVEDKIPEGIDPLVKNICQKDNGQKKCTDLKNNIQQKCNAFKTKLDEKFPKNGSVTLESKDCPGYEVQCFLLEKADSSLKENCNKVRNTCYGIKRVLVIDTFALRLLKGHLDGAQCNNKLKEICPSISGESDELMKTCLEAQTGGGSCTDLPQSSVTKCNALKDEVEKALGSNTTLKEQCPSLLEQCHFYSEDCKQNKPDCEGLKKECNQVGHRYTPPGLFSPIEPEVLLQVKGDLGKLYREAKQVGVQIDRMNIVDEDVFLALVTEPKNKKEKKKEFKKELHKKNFCNDSNCSNENRQWESLIDNLRDEDCTELQSKCFYLQKHCEKNLKKPCNNIRVACYKKGLEAAAMSLLESRMKGMLKPGPKNDYEECQKELLKQCKEVRNVSAEVFEMCLYPKDTCKSLSDDVSDKAHDLMFTSFQKRDHPSQEDCVELKEQCEALEADADWLRSPCETLRTHCKFLYLSEGLKHHLLDEGKGKLSNNETCIKELEEKCHSWHRKKNETYAFPCALRNESCELMVWRVEGHCDAFKENLEAHNNELTNNTPSEETCLLWVPHCENLTPNCEEKVAQDINKTCNELKEKCKPVLEKRDLKDKLKHDLKGNLKESKEKDCADALMNLCKFKGESNETTLSKLCKKKKKKKKKGI
;
A
#
# COMPACT_ATOMS: atom_id res chain seq x y z
N ASN A 1 -51.54 -10.22 10.69
CA ASN A 1 -52.56 -9.65 11.60
C ASN A 1 -51.86 -8.88 12.71
N SER A 2 -52.38 -7.71 13.09
CA SER A 2 -52.12 -6.95 14.35
C SER A 2 -50.70 -7.02 14.96
N ALA A 3 -49.83 -6.03 14.77
CA ALA A 3 -49.79 -4.71 15.47
C ALA A 3 -49.31 -4.82 16.95
N LEU A 4 -48.56 -3.89 17.55
CA LEU A 4 -48.42 -2.42 17.38
C LEU A 4 -46.93 -1.99 17.46
N THR A 5 -46.36 -1.29 16.46
CA THR A 5 -46.15 0.17 16.33
C THR A 5 -45.25 0.87 17.37
N GLY A 6 -44.17 1.53 16.90
CA GLY A 6 -43.31 2.38 17.76
C GLY A 6 -42.17 3.10 17.02
N GLY A 7 -42.47 4.09 16.17
CA GLY A 7 -41.50 5.09 15.70
C GLY A 7 -40.55 4.70 14.54
N THR A 8 -40.93 5.04 13.31
CA THR A 8 -40.01 5.34 12.18
C THR A 8 -40.86 5.78 10.98
N LYS A 9 -40.89 7.08 10.65
CA LYS A 9 -41.63 7.56 9.46
C LYS A 9 -40.77 8.31 8.44
N ASP A 10 -39.60 8.78 8.84
CA ASP A 10 -38.80 9.73 8.06
C ASP A 10 -37.70 9.06 7.20
N LYS A 11 -37.51 7.74 7.33
CA LYS A 11 -36.54 6.97 6.52
C LYS A 11 -37.07 6.42 5.18
N TRP A 12 -38.37 6.51 4.91
CA TRP A 12 -38.95 5.99 3.67
C TRP A 12 -38.99 7.00 2.52
N THR A 13 -39.04 8.30 2.81
CA THR A 13 -39.13 9.37 1.79
C THR A 13 -37.91 9.40 0.86
N LEU A 14 -36.70 9.32 1.43
CA LEU A 14 -35.43 9.25 0.69
C LEU A 14 -35.33 8.00 -0.22
N LEU A 15 -35.95 6.89 0.19
CA LEU A 15 -35.99 5.65 -0.60
C LEU A 15 -36.95 5.74 -1.80
N SER A 16 -38.01 6.54 -1.73
CA SER A 16 -38.87 6.80 -2.88
C SER A 16 -38.24 7.73 -3.93
N GLU A 17 -37.41 8.69 -3.52
CA GLU A 17 -36.76 9.63 -4.44
C GLU A 17 -35.66 8.93 -5.26
N GLY A 18 -34.88 8.03 -4.64
CA GLY A 18 -33.90 7.18 -5.31
C GLY A 18 -34.47 6.11 -6.26
N LEU A 19 -35.79 5.94 -6.33
CA LEU A 19 -36.43 5.05 -7.33
C LEU A 19 -36.78 5.77 -8.64
N ASN A 20 -37.12 7.07 -8.58
CA ASN A 20 -37.43 7.87 -9.77
C ASN A 20 -36.21 8.13 -10.67
N THR A 21 -35.00 8.12 -10.12
CA THR A 21 -33.76 8.21 -10.91
C THR A 21 -33.51 6.92 -11.71
N ARG A 22 -33.84 5.75 -11.15
CA ARG A 22 -33.57 4.45 -11.76
C ARG A 22 -34.28 4.24 -13.09
N GLU A 23 -35.53 4.69 -13.23
CA GLU A 23 -36.28 4.61 -14.48
C GLU A 23 -35.71 5.53 -15.57
N ARG A 24 -35.19 6.72 -15.19
CA ARG A 24 -34.51 7.65 -16.12
C ARG A 24 -33.26 7.04 -16.75
N TRP A 25 -32.43 6.36 -15.97
CA TRP A 25 -31.17 5.79 -16.46
C TRP A 25 -31.35 4.62 -17.45
N VAL A 26 -32.42 3.83 -17.31
CA VAL A 26 -32.77 2.74 -18.26
C VAL A 26 -33.09 3.27 -19.67
N GLU A 27 -33.46 4.54 -19.83
CA GLU A 27 -33.61 5.16 -21.15
C GLU A 27 -32.28 5.72 -21.72
N VAL A 28 -31.31 6.02 -20.85
CA VAL A 28 -29.96 6.47 -21.25
C VAL A 28 -29.16 5.31 -21.88
N GLU A 29 -29.17 4.12 -21.28
CA GLU A 29 -28.50 2.91 -21.81
C GLU A 29 -28.89 2.61 -23.27
N LYS A 30 -30.18 2.75 -23.60
CA LYS A 30 -30.72 2.49 -24.94
C LYS A 30 -30.17 3.44 -26.00
N ARG A 31 -29.75 4.65 -25.61
CA ARG A 31 -29.21 5.68 -26.52
C ARG A 31 -27.68 5.58 -26.61
N SER A 32 -27.00 5.26 -25.52
CA SER A 32 -25.53 5.17 -25.47
C SER A 32 -24.97 3.93 -26.19
N GLY A 33 -25.62 2.76 -26.04
CA GLY A 33 -25.14 1.46 -26.58
C GLY A 33 -25.04 1.34 -28.11
N VAL A 34 -25.44 2.36 -28.87
CA VAL A 34 -25.28 2.44 -30.34
C VAL A 34 -24.01 3.22 -30.72
N PHE A 35 -23.54 4.15 -29.88
CA PHE A 35 -22.40 5.01 -30.17
C PHE A 35 -21.06 4.29 -29.92
N TYR A 36 -20.90 3.64 -28.75
CA TYR A 36 -19.65 3.00 -28.34
C TYR A 36 -19.11 1.96 -29.33
N ARG A 37 -20.00 1.18 -29.97
CA ARG A 37 -19.65 0.18 -31.01
C ARG A 37 -18.96 0.77 -32.26
N ARG A 38 -18.93 2.09 -32.44
CA ARG A 38 -18.24 2.78 -33.55
C ARG A 38 -16.86 3.34 -33.18
N LEU A 39 -16.58 3.58 -31.90
CA LEU A 39 -15.29 4.09 -31.44
C LEU A 39 -14.28 2.96 -31.20
N TRP A 40 -14.69 1.91 -30.47
CA TRP A 40 -13.87 0.74 -30.14
C TRP A 40 -13.19 0.09 -31.35
N LYS A 41 -13.83 0.15 -32.52
CA LYS A 41 -13.31 -0.43 -33.78
C LYS A 41 -12.14 0.37 -34.40
N ARG A 42 -11.76 1.53 -33.86
CA ARG A 42 -10.59 2.30 -34.34
C ARG A 42 -9.36 2.13 -33.44
N GLU A 43 -9.54 2.03 -32.13
CA GLU A 43 -8.43 2.02 -31.18
C GLU A 43 -7.69 0.66 -31.18
N ASN A 44 -8.40 -0.45 -31.41
CA ASN A 44 -7.79 -1.78 -31.54
C ASN A 44 -6.84 -1.93 -32.75
N GLU A 45 -6.95 -1.09 -33.77
CA GLU A 45 -6.09 -1.16 -34.97
C GLU A 45 -4.70 -0.52 -34.74
N GLN A 46 -4.49 0.24 -33.66
CA GLN A 46 -3.21 0.89 -33.34
C GLN A 46 -2.32 0.12 -32.33
N SER A 47 -2.84 -0.90 -31.64
CA SER A 47 -2.17 -1.55 -30.50
C SER A 47 -1.16 -2.66 -30.88
N GLN A 48 -1.02 -3.00 -32.17
CA GLN A 48 -0.37 -4.23 -32.64
C GLN A 48 1.09 -4.09 -33.15
N VAL A 49 1.78 -2.97 -32.87
CA VAL A 49 3.01 -2.61 -33.62
C VAL A 49 4.35 -2.77 -32.86
N GLU A 50 4.40 -2.62 -31.52
CA GLU A 50 5.70 -2.47 -30.81
C GLU A 50 6.00 -3.49 -29.70
N LYS A 51 6.54 -4.68 -30.04
CA LYS A 51 7.27 -5.58 -29.10
C LYS A 51 8.39 -6.42 -29.77
N ARG A 52 9.67 -6.07 -29.50
CA ARG A 52 10.95 -6.85 -29.66
C ARG A 52 12.14 -5.91 -29.28
N SER A 53 13.31 -6.29 -28.72
CA SER A 53 14.03 -7.58 -28.56
C SER A 53 14.84 -7.70 -27.21
N ILE A 54 15.86 -8.58 -27.14
CA ILE A 54 16.45 -9.28 -25.96
C ILE A 54 17.98 -9.52 -26.22
N GLU A 55 18.95 -9.59 -25.27
CA GLU A 55 18.90 -9.41 -23.79
C GLU A 55 19.82 -8.27 -23.24
N THR A 56 20.89 -8.34 -22.41
CA THR A 56 21.72 -9.34 -21.65
C THR A 56 22.12 -8.73 -20.26
N GLU A 57 23.10 -9.10 -19.38
CA GLU A 57 24.28 -10.02 -19.33
C GLU A 57 24.70 -10.31 -17.83
N GLN A 58 25.91 -10.83 -17.52
CA GLN A 58 26.37 -11.35 -16.18
C GLN A 58 27.86 -10.92 -15.85
N ASP A 59 28.58 -11.20 -14.72
CA ASP A 59 28.40 -11.92 -13.41
C ASP A 59 29.46 -11.49 -12.32
N ASP A 60 29.66 -12.31 -11.25
CA ASP A 60 30.86 -12.58 -10.38
C ASP A 60 31.11 -11.94 -8.97
N ALA A 61 30.86 -12.78 -7.94
CA ALA A 61 31.69 -13.18 -6.77
C ALA A 61 32.30 -12.20 -5.68
N LEU A 62 31.68 -12.24 -4.49
CA LEU A 62 32.23 -12.53 -3.13
C LEU A 62 33.53 -11.87 -2.56
N THR A 63 33.37 -11.12 -1.45
CA THR A 63 34.01 -11.27 -0.09
C THR A 63 33.58 -10.08 0.80
N GLY A 64 33.60 -10.07 2.13
CA GLY A 64 34.00 -11.09 3.13
C GLY A 64 34.51 -10.42 4.42
N GLY A 65 33.63 -10.03 5.35
CA GLY A 65 34.03 -9.33 6.59
C GLY A 65 32.91 -9.12 7.61
N THR A 66 33.23 -9.24 8.91
CA THR A 66 32.30 -9.09 10.04
C THR A 66 31.77 -7.66 10.16
N LYS A 67 30.45 -7.50 10.36
CA LYS A 67 29.80 -6.21 10.62
C LYS A 67 28.80 -6.28 11.79
N ASP A 68 28.51 -5.11 12.35
CA ASP A 68 27.95 -4.95 13.69
C ASP A 68 26.42 -5.09 13.79
N LYS A 69 25.94 -5.09 15.04
CA LYS A 69 24.58 -5.47 15.44
C LYS A 69 23.44 -4.67 14.80
N TRP A 70 23.73 -3.49 14.21
CA TRP A 70 22.75 -2.66 13.48
C TRP A 70 22.96 -2.62 11.96
N THR A 71 24.08 -3.13 11.41
CA THR A 71 24.19 -3.39 9.97
C THR A 71 23.11 -4.40 9.52
N LEU A 72 22.76 -5.32 10.41
CA LEU A 72 21.67 -6.28 10.20
C LEU A 72 20.26 -5.68 10.31
N LEU A 73 20.09 -4.40 10.70
CA LEU A 73 18.81 -3.71 10.52
C LEU A 73 18.62 -3.36 9.03
N SER A 74 19.69 -2.89 8.38
CA SER A 74 19.82 -2.77 6.93
C SER A 74 20.06 -4.13 6.21
N GLU A 75 19.66 -5.25 6.83
CA GLU A 75 19.58 -6.57 6.15
C GLU A 75 18.27 -7.29 6.53
N GLY A 76 17.70 -7.03 7.73
CA GLY A 76 16.34 -7.42 8.10
C GLY A 76 15.22 -6.52 7.56
N LEU A 77 15.55 -5.26 7.21
CA LEU A 77 14.65 -4.35 6.47
C LEU A 77 15.22 -3.90 5.12
N ASN A 78 16.55 -3.82 4.96
CA ASN A 78 17.17 -3.76 3.61
C ASN A 78 17.61 -5.14 3.12
N THR A 79 16.87 -6.21 3.47
CA THR A 79 16.42 -7.15 2.44
C THR A 79 15.49 -6.37 1.50
N ARG A 80 16.10 -5.47 0.74
CA ARG A 80 15.46 -4.62 -0.27
C ARG A 80 15.20 -5.43 -1.54
N ASP A 81 15.91 -6.55 -1.70
CA ASP A 81 15.60 -7.70 -2.55
C ASP A 81 14.41 -8.55 -2.02
N GLY A 82 13.90 -8.21 -0.83
CA GLY A 82 12.55 -8.54 -0.38
C GLY A 82 11.59 -7.39 -0.72
N TRP A 83 11.75 -6.25 -0.05
CA TRP A 83 10.75 -5.17 -0.05
C TRP A 83 10.61 -4.39 -1.37
N VAL A 84 11.70 -3.84 -1.91
CA VAL A 84 11.66 -3.21 -3.24
C VAL A 84 11.55 -4.24 -4.34
N GLU A 85 11.92 -5.51 -4.11
CA GLU A 85 11.58 -6.54 -5.08
C GLU A 85 10.07 -6.83 -5.08
N VAL A 86 9.34 -6.81 -3.96
CA VAL A 86 7.86 -6.89 -3.98
C VAL A 86 7.23 -5.66 -4.66
N GLU A 87 7.69 -4.44 -4.36
CA GLU A 87 7.20 -3.21 -5.01
C GLU A 87 7.55 -3.16 -6.52
N LYS A 88 8.66 -3.78 -6.95
CA LYS A 88 8.99 -4.01 -8.37
C LYS A 88 8.21 -5.18 -8.99
N ARG A 89 7.87 -6.23 -8.22
CA ARG A 89 7.26 -7.47 -8.71
C ARG A 89 5.79 -7.29 -9.13
N SER A 90 5.09 -6.28 -8.60
CA SER A 90 3.68 -6.00 -8.93
C SER A 90 3.47 -4.93 -10.02
N GLY A 91 4.48 -4.09 -10.33
CA GLY A 91 4.26 -2.80 -11.00
C GLY A 91 5.33 -2.32 -11.99
N GLY A 92 6.15 -3.20 -12.58
CA GLY A 92 7.17 -2.76 -13.54
C GLY A 92 7.71 -3.87 -14.46
N VAL A 93 8.21 -3.49 -15.64
CA VAL A 93 8.77 -4.44 -16.63
C VAL A 93 10.00 -5.15 -16.06
N PHE A 94 9.87 -6.45 -15.78
CA PHE A 94 10.98 -7.30 -15.36
C PHE A 94 12.07 -7.38 -16.43
N LYS A 95 13.24 -6.80 -16.14
CA LYS A 95 14.51 -7.09 -16.83
C LYS A 95 15.70 -7.14 -15.85
N ARG A 96 15.64 -8.09 -14.92
CA ARG A 96 16.82 -8.83 -14.45
C ARG A 96 16.42 -10.29 -14.31
N GLN A 97 17.01 -11.16 -15.13
CA GLN A 97 16.92 -12.59 -14.91
C GLN A 97 17.74 -12.89 -13.65
N GLN A 98 17.11 -13.42 -12.59
CA GLN A 98 17.88 -14.29 -11.70
C GLN A 98 18.25 -15.51 -12.55
N ALA A 99 19.55 -15.74 -12.76
CA ALA A 99 20.00 -16.96 -13.40
C ALA A 99 19.43 -18.17 -12.64
N ALA A 100 18.96 -19.18 -13.36
CA ALA A 100 18.26 -20.32 -12.77
C ALA A 100 19.23 -21.19 -11.94
N SER A 101 19.49 -20.78 -10.70
CA SER A 101 20.30 -21.53 -9.75
C SER A 101 19.56 -22.81 -9.36
N ASP A 102 20.20 -23.96 -9.59
CA ASP A 102 19.71 -25.27 -9.16
C ASP A 102 19.65 -25.42 -7.62
N SER A 103 20.23 -24.48 -6.87
CA SER A 103 20.09 -24.43 -5.41
C SER A 103 18.97 -23.49 -4.97
N VAL A 104 18.04 -24.00 -4.17
CA VAL A 104 16.99 -23.22 -3.51
C VAL A 104 17.55 -22.62 -2.22
N THR A 105 17.30 -21.33 -1.99
CA THR A 105 17.70 -20.62 -0.76
C THR A 105 16.61 -19.63 -0.37
N ILE A 106 16.05 -19.79 0.82
CA ILE A 106 14.89 -19.03 1.32
C ILE A 106 15.26 -18.42 2.67
N GLY A 107 15.11 -17.11 2.83
CA GLY A 107 15.43 -16.42 4.09
C GLY A 107 16.90 -16.60 4.56
N GLY A 108 17.83 -16.82 3.62
CA GLY A 108 19.23 -17.15 3.91
C GLY A 108 19.49 -18.62 4.28
N TYR A 109 18.46 -19.46 4.37
CA TYR A 109 18.60 -20.90 4.57
C TYR A 109 18.65 -21.63 3.21
N LYS A 110 19.76 -22.32 2.94
CA LYS A 110 19.90 -23.20 1.76
C LYS A 110 19.11 -24.49 1.97
N VAL A 111 18.17 -24.77 1.07
CA VAL A 111 17.32 -25.96 1.09
C VAL A 111 18.00 -27.10 0.36
N GLU A 112 17.91 -28.31 0.90
CA GLU A 112 18.55 -29.52 0.39
C GLU A 112 17.55 -30.69 0.30
N GLU A 113 17.90 -31.77 -0.40
CA GLU A 113 17.00 -32.93 -0.58
C GLU A 113 16.47 -33.51 0.74
N ALA A 114 17.26 -33.44 1.83
CA ALA A 114 16.84 -33.88 3.15
C ALA A 114 15.67 -33.05 3.71
N ASP A 115 15.66 -31.74 3.46
CA ASP A 115 14.61 -30.84 3.97
C ASP A 115 13.32 -31.01 3.17
N VAL A 116 13.44 -31.19 1.84
CA VAL A 116 12.31 -31.51 0.97
C VAL A 116 11.71 -32.86 1.35
N LEU A 117 12.52 -33.90 1.59
CA LEU A 117 12.03 -35.20 2.05
C LEU A 117 11.35 -35.09 3.43
N ALA A 118 11.92 -34.33 4.37
CA ALA A 118 11.33 -34.07 5.68
C ALA A 118 9.97 -33.36 5.60
N LEU A 119 9.83 -32.37 4.70
CA LEU A 119 8.56 -31.70 4.43
C LEU A 119 7.53 -32.62 3.76
N LEU A 120 7.95 -33.47 2.82
CA LEU A 120 7.05 -34.39 2.12
C LEU A 120 6.51 -35.49 3.05
N VAL A 121 7.37 -36.40 3.55
CA VAL A 121 6.92 -37.56 4.33
C VAL A 121 6.69 -37.26 5.83
N GLY A 122 7.17 -36.13 6.34
CA GLY A 122 7.07 -35.79 7.76
C GLY A 122 7.72 -36.85 8.65
N LYS A 123 7.13 -37.08 9.83
CA LYS A 123 7.59 -38.03 10.86
C LYS A 123 7.88 -39.44 10.33
N GLU A 124 7.25 -39.85 9.23
CA GLU A 124 7.36 -41.20 8.67
C GLU A 124 8.76 -41.47 8.08
N TYR A 125 9.61 -40.44 7.88
CA TYR A 125 11.02 -40.57 7.47
C TYR A 125 11.84 -41.55 8.33
N ASN A 126 11.43 -41.76 9.59
CA ASN A 126 12.13 -42.64 10.50
C ASN A 126 11.83 -44.14 10.26
N ASN A 127 10.75 -44.49 9.56
CA ASN A 127 10.41 -45.84 9.15
C ASN A 127 10.51 -45.97 7.64
N LYS A 128 11.42 -46.83 7.16
CA LYS A 128 11.71 -47.00 5.74
C LYS A 128 10.44 -47.25 4.93
N ASP A 129 9.66 -48.26 5.30
CA ASP A 129 8.51 -48.73 4.52
C ASP A 129 7.38 -47.68 4.47
N GLN A 130 7.24 -46.86 5.53
CA GLN A 130 6.26 -45.77 5.58
C GLN A 130 6.73 -44.53 4.80
N CYS A 131 8.02 -44.19 4.90
CA CYS A 131 8.65 -43.15 4.08
C CYS A 131 8.52 -43.49 2.59
N GLU A 132 8.88 -44.70 2.18
CA GLU A 132 8.79 -45.16 0.80
C GLU A 132 7.35 -45.11 0.28
N LYS A 133 6.36 -45.50 1.12
CA LYS A 133 4.94 -45.44 0.77
C LYS A 133 4.42 -44.01 0.56
N GLU A 134 4.63 -43.11 1.52
CA GLU A 134 4.12 -41.73 1.40
C GLU A 134 4.87 -40.93 0.32
N LEU A 135 6.18 -41.21 0.14
CA LEU A 135 6.95 -40.64 -0.97
C LEU A 135 6.45 -41.15 -2.33
N GLN A 136 6.20 -42.45 -2.47
CA GLN A 136 5.63 -43.03 -3.70
C GLN A 136 4.29 -42.39 -4.05
N LYS A 137 3.39 -42.26 -3.07
CA LYS A 137 2.09 -41.59 -3.20
C LYS A 137 2.21 -40.13 -3.68
N TYR A 138 3.17 -39.37 -3.14
CA TYR A 138 3.45 -38.01 -3.62
C TYR A 138 3.99 -38.01 -5.06
N CYS A 139 5.02 -38.80 -5.34
CA CYS A 139 5.64 -38.88 -6.66
C CYS A 139 4.71 -39.45 -7.75
N ASP A 140 3.68 -40.22 -7.38
CA ASP A 140 2.62 -40.66 -8.28
C ASP A 140 1.55 -39.58 -8.49
N GLY A 141 1.13 -38.88 -7.43
CA GLY A 141 0.18 -37.77 -7.53
C GLY A 141 0.70 -36.56 -8.32
N LEU A 142 2.02 -36.41 -8.41
CA LEU A 142 2.72 -35.39 -9.20
C LEU A 142 2.75 -35.71 -10.71
N LYS A 143 2.40 -36.92 -11.16
CA LYS A 143 2.53 -37.31 -12.58
C LYS A 143 1.39 -36.80 -13.45
N VAL A 144 1.77 -36.34 -14.64
CA VAL A 144 0.86 -36.10 -15.77
C VAL A 144 1.33 -37.02 -16.91
N GLU A 145 0.42 -37.79 -17.50
CA GLU A 145 0.74 -38.83 -18.51
C GLU A 145 1.91 -39.77 -18.11
N ASP A 146 1.85 -40.32 -16.89
CA ASP A 146 2.89 -41.19 -16.26
C ASP A 146 4.30 -40.57 -16.10
N LYS A 147 4.46 -39.28 -16.40
CA LYS A 147 5.73 -38.54 -16.34
C LYS A 147 5.68 -37.48 -15.25
N ILE A 148 6.84 -37.21 -14.64
CA ILE A 148 7.02 -36.04 -13.79
C ILE A 148 7.08 -34.81 -14.71
N PRO A 149 6.27 -33.75 -14.47
CA PRO A 149 6.22 -32.57 -15.33
C PRO A 149 7.58 -31.87 -15.53
N GLU A 150 7.78 -31.32 -16.73
CA GLU A 150 8.94 -30.48 -17.00
C GLU A 150 8.86 -29.16 -16.24
N GLY A 151 9.97 -28.76 -15.62
CA GLY A 151 10.07 -27.53 -14.84
C GLY A 151 9.85 -27.69 -13.33
N ILE A 152 9.50 -28.88 -12.84
CA ILE A 152 9.56 -29.20 -11.41
C ILE A 152 10.96 -28.94 -10.84
N ASP A 153 11.03 -28.65 -9.54
CA ASP A 153 12.28 -28.39 -8.83
C ASP A 153 13.29 -29.56 -8.94
N PRO A 154 14.61 -29.30 -9.16
CA PRO A 154 15.63 -30.35 -9.23
C PRO A 154 15.69 -31.27 -8.00
N LEU A 155 15.45 -30.75 -6.79
CA LEU A 155 15.46 -31.55 -5.55
C LEU A 155 14.31 -32.57 -5.58
N VAL A 156 13.10 -32.12 -5.93
CA VAL A 156 11.92 -32.98 -6.11
C VAL A 156 12.15 -33.99 -7.23
N LYS A 157 12.70 -33.55 -8.37
CA LYS A 157 13.00 -34.40 -9.52
C LYS A 157 13.94 -35.54 -9.13
N ASN A 158 14.99 -35.27 -8.36
CA ASN A 158 15.94 -36.27 -7.87
C ASN A 158 15.33 -37.21 -6.83
N ILE A 159 14.48 -36.68 -5.93
CA ILE A 159 13.75 -37.45 -4.93
C ILE A 159 12.74 -38.41 -5.57
N CYS A 160 12.08 -38.01 -6.65
CA CYS A 160 11.11 -38.83 -7.40
C CYS A 160 11.70 -39.62 -8.58
N GLN A 161 13.03 -39.71 -8.73
CA GLN A 161 13.66 -40.54 -9.77
C GLN A 161 13.29 -42.03 -9.59
N LYS A 162 12.92 -42.68 -10.70
CA LYS A 162 12.76 -44.15 -10.75
C LYS A 162 14.04 -44.83 -10.26
N ASP A 163 13.86 -45.98 -9.61
CA ASP A 163 14.90 -46.84 -9.05
C ASP A 163 15.77 -46.24 -7.93
N ASN A 164 15.71 -44.92 -7.66
CA ASN A 164 16.49 -44.23 -6.63
C ASN A 164 15.66 -43.55 -5.53
N GLY A 165 14.42 -43.12 -5.80
CA GLY A 165 13.62 -42.38 -4.81
C GLY A 165 13.40 -43.13 -3.49
N GLN A 166 13.17 -44.44 -3.55
CA GLN A 166 13.06 -45.30 -2.36
C GLN A 166 14.37 -45.36 -1.55
N LYS A 167 15.54 -45.34 -2.21
CA LYS A 167 16.84 -45.31 -1.52
C LYS A 167 17.01 -44.04 -0.69
N LYS A 168 16.51 -42.88 -1.16
CA LYS A 168 16.57 -41.60 -0.43
C LYS A 168 15.99 -41.69 0.99
N CYS A 169 14.94 -42.50 1.21
CA CYS A 169 14.38 -42.76 2.54
C CYS A 169 15.35 -43.46 3.51
N THR A 170 16.32 -44.21 2.98
CA THR A 170 17.42 -44.79 3.77
C THR A 170 18.60 -43.81 3.86
N ASP A 171 19.02 -43.26 2.73
CA ASP A 171 20.24 -42.45 2.60
C ASP A 171 20.16 -41.12 3.39
N LEU A 172 19.01 -40.45 3.34
CA LEU A 172 18.83 -39.12 3.94
C LEU A 172 18.29 -39.16 5.38
N LYS A 173 17.86 -40.32 5.90
CA LYS A 173 17.29 -40.46 7.25
C LYS A 173 18.21 -39.92 8.35
N ASN A 174 19.50 -40.22 8.26
CA ASN A 174 20.50 -39.71 9.22
C ASN A 174 20.68 -38.20 9.10
N ASN A 175 20.63 -37.65 7.88
CA ASN A 175 20.77 -36.21 7.63
C ASN A 175 19.57 -35.43 8.19
N ILE A 176 18.34 -35.92 8.00
CA ILE A 176 17.13 -35.34 8.60
C ILE A 176 17.24 -35.34 10.12
N GLN A 177 17.57 -36.48 10.73
CA GLN A 177 17.70 -36.59 12.18
C GLN A 177 18.79 -35.65 12.74
N GLN A 178 19.93 -35.49 12.03
CA GLN A 178 20.97 -34.52 12.38
C GLN A 178 20.50 -33.07 12.25
N LYS A 179 19.80 -32.70 11.17
CA LYS A 179 19.23 -31.35 10.98
C LYS A 179 18.22 -31.00 12.07
N CYS A 180 17.27 -31.89 12.37
CA CYS A 180 16.32 -31.71 13.46
C CYS A 180 17.04 -31.50 14.81
N ASN A 181 18.02 -32.34 15.14
CA ASN A 181 18.79 -32.22 16.39
C ASN A 181 19.58 -30.89 16.46
N ALA A 182 20.30 -30.52 15.39
CA ALA A 182 21.08 -29.29 15.35
C ALA A 182 20.20 -28.03 15.41
N PHE A 183 19.05 -28.03 14.74
CA PHE A 183 18.10 -26.92 14.80
C PHE A 183 17.42 -26.83 16.18
N LYS A 184 17.13 -27.96 16.82
CA LYS A 184 16.63 -28.01 18.19
C LYS A 184 17.58 -27.36 19.20
N THR A 185 18.89 -27.61 19.08
CA THR A 185 19.91 -26.92 19.91
C THR A 185 19.87 -25.41 19.70
N LYS A 186 19.88 -24.92 18.45
CA LYS A 186 19.74 -23.48 18.13
C LYS A 186 18.45 -22.86 18.71
N LEU A 187 17.35 -23.62 18.72
CA LEU A 187 16.08 -23.17 19.30
C LEU A 187 16.15 -23.10 20.83
N ASP A 188 16.73 -24.09 21.50
CA ASP A 188 16.87 -24.09 22.97
C ASP A 188 17.86 -23.00 23.45
N GLU A 189 18.83 -22.60 22.62
CA GLU A 189 19.69 -21.42 22.82
C GLU A 189 18.93 -20.09 22.69
N LYS A 190 17.99 -19.98 21.73
CA LYS A 190 17.16 -18.78 21.52
C LYS A 190 16.00 -18.66 22.51
N PHE A 191 15.53 -19.78 23.06
CA PHE A 191 14.42 -19.89 24.02
C PHE A 191 14.81 -20.59 25.32
N PRO A 192 15.83 -20.10 26.06
CA PRO A 192 16.35 -20.77 27.24
C PRO A 192 15.31 -20.83 28.36
N LYS A 193 15.14 -22.01 28.97
CA LYS A 193 14.10 -22.33 29.97
C LYS A 193 14.05 -21.37 31.18
N ASN A 194 15.17 -20.71 31.49
CA ASN A 194 15.36 -19.85 32.66
C ASN A 194 15.66 -18.38 32.31
N GLY A 195 15.56 -17.97 31.03
CA GLY A 195 16.12 -16.68 30.57
C GLY A 195 15.20 -15.85 29.66
N SER A 196 15.75 -14.73 29.17
CA SER A 196 15.12 -13.93 28.12
C SER A 196 15.22 -14.63 26.77
N VAL A 197 14.24 -14.37 25.89
CA VAL A 197 14.32 -14.71 24.47
C VAL A 197 15.40 -13.83 23.81
N THR A 198 16.17 -14.41 22.89
CA THR A 198 17.30 -13.75 22.17
C THR A 198 17.17 -13.83 20.64
N LEU A 199 15.94 -14.04 20.16
CA LEU A 199 15.58 -13.99 18.74
C LEU A 199 15.35 -12.53 18.30
N GLU A 200 16.14 -12.07 17.33
CA GLU A 200 16.11 -10.72 16.75
C GLU A 200 15.51 -10.78 15.33
N SER A 201 15.03 -9.65 14.79
CA SER A 201 14.33 -9.62 13.49
C SER A 201 15.08 -10.30 12.34
N LYS A 202 16.42 -10.20 12.35
CA LYS A 202 17.31 -10.81 11.36
C LYS A 202 17.33 -12.34 11.39
N ASP A 203 17.04 -12.95 12.53
CA ASP A 203 17.01 -14.40 12.69
C ASP A 203 15.73 -14.98 12.04
N CYS A 204 14.65 -14.20 12.01
CA CYS A 204 13.31 -14.68 11.67
C CYS A 204 13.24 -15.43 10.33
N PRO A 205 13.69 -14.88 9.17
CA PRO A 205 13.56 -15.60 7.90
C PRO A 205 14.18 -17.00 7.92
N GLY A 206 15.41 -17.14 8.44
CA GLY A 206 16.10 -18.43 8.51
C GLY A 206 15.51 -19.41 9.53
N TYR A 207 14.99 -18.93 10.66
CA TYR A 207 14.35 -19.78 11.67
C TYR A 207 12.91 -20.16 11.28
N GLU A 208 12.17 -19.27 10.62
CA GLU A 208 10.83 -19.54 10.09
C GLU A 208 10.88 -20.63 9.02
N VAL A 209 11.83 -20.56 8.07
CA VAL A 209 12.07 -21.58 7.03
C VAL A 209 12.48 -22.93 7.63
N GLN A 210 13.46 -22.97 8.56
CA GLN A 210 13.84 -24.23 9.22
C GLN A 210 12.69 -24.86 10.01
N CYS A 211 11.82 -24.04 10.64
CA CYS A 211 10.62 -24.53 11.31
C CYS A 211 9.56 -25.08 10.34
N PHE A 212 9.36 -24.41 9.19
CA PHE A 212 8.46 -24.88 8.14
C PHE A 212 8.89 -26.26 7.62
N LEU A 213 10.16 -26.41 7.23
CA LEU A 213 10.70 -27.62 6.62
C LEU A 213 10.79 -28.82 7.59
N LEU A 214 11.05 -28.58 8.89
CA LEU A 214 11.41 -29.64 9.84
C LEU A 214 10.35 -29.98 10.91
N GLU A 215 9.37 -29.13 11.20
CA GLU A 215 8.41 -29.41 12.30
C GLU A 215 7.49 -30.62 12.04
N LYS A 216 7.27 -30.95 10.77
CA LYS A 216 6.51 -32.13 10.33
C LYS A 216 7.28 -33.43 10.60
N ALA A 217 8.61 -33.38 10.60
CA ALA A 217 9.51 -34.52 10.81
C ALA A 217 9.84 -34.75 12.30
N ASP A 218 10.15 -33.70 13.06
CA ASP A 218 10.34 -33.78 14.52
C ASP A 218 9.31 -32.91 15.27
N SER A 219 8.29 -33.59 15.80
CA SER A 219 7.22 -32.97 16.60
C SER A 219 7.71 -32.29 17.89
N SER A 220 8.94 -32.55 18.34
CA SER A 220 9.53 -31.86 19.49
C SER A 220 10.06 -30.46 19.17
N LEU A 221 10.24 -30.12 17.88
CA LEU A 221 10.49 -28.74 17.43
C LEU A 221 9.26 -27.84 17.60
N LYS A 222 8.06 -28.42 17.49
CA LYS A 222 6.77 -27.73 17.35
C LYS A 222 6.51 -26.63 18.38
N GLU A 223 6.79 -26.87 19.66
CA GLU A 223 6.58 -25.83 20.69
C GLU A 223 7.52 -24.64 20.49
N ASN A 224 8.79 -24.88 20.15
CA ASN A 224 9.76 -23.83 19.90
C ASN A 224 9.50 -23.12 18.56
N CYS A 225 9.03 -23.84 17.53
CA CYS A 225 8.63 -23.23 16.26
C CYS A 225 7.39 -22.34 16.38
N ASN A 226 6.43 -22.70 17.23
CA ASN A 226 5.32 -21.81 17.56
C ASN A 226 5.77 -20.61 18.44
N LYS A 227 6.90 -20.70 19.17
CA LYS A 227 7.54 -19.51 19.79
C LYS A 227 8.23 -18.62 18.73
N VAL A 228 8.98 -19.19 17.78
CA VAL A 228 9.57 -18.45 16.64
C VAL A 228 8.50 -17.63 15.93
N ARG A 229 7.43 -18.27 15.44
CA ARG A 229 6.35 -17.59 14.72
C ARG A 229 5.67 -16.50 15.56
N ASN A 230 5.41 -16.74 16.84
CA ASN A 230 4.88 -15.70 17.74
C ASN A 230 5.80 -14.48 17.87
N THR A 231 7.09 -14.72 18.13
CA THR A 231 8.07 -13.66 18.32
C THR A 231 8.31 -12.89 17.03
N CYS A 232 8.44 -13.59 15.89
CA CYS A 232 8.67 -12.96 14.59
C CYS A 232 7.46 -12.17 14.09
N TYR A 233 6.23 -12.67 14.25
CA TYR A 233 5.01 -11.90 13.94
C TYR A 233 4.92 -10.62 14.78
N GLY A 234 5.17 -10.73 16.10
CA GLY A 234 5.18 -9.56 16.99
C GLY A 234 6.27 -8.54 16.65
N ILE A 235 7.47 -9.00 16.29
CA ILE A 235 8.56 -8.12 15.81
C ILE A 235 8.14 -7.42 14.52
N LYS A 236 7.64 -8.15 13.51
CA LYS A 236 7.23 -7.56 12.23
C LYS A 236 6.11 -6.52 12.40
N ARG A 237 5.11 -6.77 13.26
CA ARG A 237 4.06 -5.79 13.60
C ARG A 237 4.61 -4.52 14.25
N VAL A 238 5.51 -4.65 15.23
CA VAL A 238 6.14 -3.50 15.89
C VAL A 238 6.99 -2.67 14.91
N LEU A 239 7.74 -3.29 14.00
CA LEU A 239 8.56 -2.58 13.00
C LEU A 239 7.74 -1.72 12.02
N VAL A 240 6.51 -2.13 11.71
CA VAL A 240 5.56 -1.32 10.90
C VAL A 240 5.12 -0.08 11.70
N ILE A 241 4.76 -0.28 12.97
CA ILE A 241 4.32 0.81 13.87
C ILE A 241 5.45 1.80 14.17
N ASP A 242 6.66 1.33 14.45
CA ASP A 242 7.83 2.19 14.64
C ASP A 242 8.19 2.93 13.34
N THR A 243 7.99 2.31 12.17
CA THR A 243 8.19 3.00 10.89
C THR A 243 7.15 4.09 10.63
N PHE A 244 5.88 3.87 10.98
CA PHE A 244 4.86 4.93 10.94
C PHE A 244 5.16 6.05 11.95
N ALA A 245 5.57 5.70 13.17
CA ALA A 245 5.97 6.66 14.20
C ALA A 245 7.17 7.51 13.75
N LEU A 246 8.19 6.92 13.12
CA LEU A 246 9.30 7.68 12.51
C LEU A 246 8.82 8.68 11.45
N ARG A 247 7.87 8.28 10.58
CA ARG A 247 7.32 9.18 9.54
C ARG A 247 6.57 10.38 10.13
N LEU A 248 5.85 10.20 11.23
CA LEU A 248 5.09 11.27 11.91
C LEU A 248 5.93 12.14 12.87
N LEU A 249 6.96 11.56 13.50
CA LEU A 249 7.85 12.23 14.45
C LEU A 249 9.10 12.81 13.78
N LYS A 250 9.13 12.81 12.45
CA LYS A 250 10.19 13.36 11.61
C LYS A 250 10.59 14.78 12.05
N GLY A 251 11.89 15.01 12.19
CA GLY A 251 12.48 16.27 12.66
C GLY A 251 12.30 16.54 14.16
N HIS A 252 11.59 15.66 14.90
CA HIS A 252 11.22 15.83 16.30
C HIS A 252 11.73 14.68 17.21
N LEU A 253 12.59 13.79 16.70
CA LEU A 253 13.07 12.60 17.42
C LEU A 253 14.00 12.87 18.63
N ASP A 254 14.21 14.13 19.03
CA ASP A 254 15.15 14.50 20.09
C ASP A 254 14.54 14.42 21.50
N GLY A 255 14.61 13.22 22.11
CA GLY A 255 14.35 12.98 23.53
C GLY A 255 12.98 13.46 24.02
N ALA A 256 12.96 14.61 24.72
CA ALA A 256 11.73 15.20 25.25
C ALA A 256 10.79 15.72 24.13
N GLN A 257 11.34 16.15 22.98
CA GLN A 257 10.53 16.59 21.83
C GLN A 257 9.74 15.41 21.25
N CYS A 258 10.38 14.24 21.12
CA CYS A 258 9.76 13.02 20.62
C CYS A 258 8.54 12.63 21.47
N ASN A 259 8.73 12.55 22.80
CA ASN A 259 7.64 12.21 23.72
C ASN A 259 6.50 13.24 23.73
N ASN A 260 6.81 14.53 23.61
CA ASN A 260 5.78 15.57 23.56
C ASN A 260 4.99 15.52 22.24
N LYS A 261 5.67 15.38 21.09
CA LYS A 261 5.01 15.29 19.79
C LYS A 261 4.21 14.00 19.64
N LEU A 262 4.70 12.89 20.20
CA LEU A 262 3.96 11.62 20.26
C LEU A 262 2.67 11.76 21.08
N LYS A 263 2.72 12.40 22.26
CA LYS A 263 1.51 12.70 23.06
C LYS A 263 0.49 13.56 22.29
N GLU A 264 0.95 14.52 21.49
CA GLU A 264 0.12 15.40 20.67
C GLU A 264 -0.66 14.63 19.58
N ILE A 265 0.00 13.74 18.85
CA ILE A 265 -0.61 12.98 17.73
C ILE A 265 -1.45 11.78 18.17
N CYS A 266 -1.19 11.23 19.36
CA CYS A 266 -1.79 10.00 19.86
C CYS A 266 -3.35 9.94 19.89
N PRO A 267 -4.09 11.02 20.21
CA PRO A 267 -5.55 11.02 20.13
C PRO A 267 -6.10 10.69 18.73
N SER A 268 -5.33 10.98 17.66
CA SER A 268 -5.75 10.78 16.27
C SER A 268 -5.29 9.46 15.65
N ILE A 269 -4.26 8.80 16.22
CA ILE A 269 -3.63 7.59 15.65
C ILE A 269 -3.68 6.35 16.56
N SER A 270 -4.00 6.51 17.85
CA SER A 270 -4.00 5.36 18.79
C SER A 270 -5.03 4.29 18.45
N GLY A 271 -6.12 4.64 17.76
CA GLY A 271 -7.14 3.70 17.27
C GLY A 271 -6.65 2.75 16.16
N GLU A 272 -5.54 3.06 15.48
CA GLU A 272 -5.15 2.40 14.24
C GLU A 272 -4.47 1.03 14.43
N SER A 273 -4.01 0.68 15.64
CA SER A 273 -3.63 -0.69 16.03
C SER A 273 -3.42 -0.83 17.53
N ASP A 274 -3.47 -2.06 18.04
CA ASP A 274 -3.14 -2.39 19.44
C ASP A 274 -1.72 -1.93 19.85
N GLU A 275 -0.76 -2.11 18.94
CA GLU A 275 0.62 -1.68 19.11
C GLU A 275 0.74 -0.14 19.16
N LEU A 276 0.00 0.61 18.33
CA LEU A 276 -0.06 2.08 18.43
C LEU A 276 -0.69 2.56 19.74
N MET A 277 -1.80 1.95 20.16
CA MET A 277 -2.43 2.25 21.45
C MET A 277 -1.46 2.03 22.62
N LYS A 278 -0.74 0.89 22.65
CA LYS A 278 0.31 0.63 23.64
C LYS A 278 1.39 1.71 23.63
N THR A 279 1.93 2.03 22.45
CA THR A 279 2.98 3.05 22.30
C THR A 279 2.51 4.41 22.82
N CYS A 280 1.27 4.79 22.54
CA CYS A 280 0.65 6.02 23.05
C CYS A 280 0.48 6.05 24.57
N LEU A 281 0.06 4.94 25.18
CA LEU A 281 -0.09 4.82 26.64
C LEU A 281 1.27 4.85 27.36
N GLU A 282 2.29 4.20 26.79
CA GLU A 282 3.65 4.22 27.34
C GLU A 282 4.26 5.64 27.24
N ALA A 283 4.05 6.32 26.10
CA ALA A 283 4.46 7.71 25.91
C ALA A 283 3.86 8.65 26.97
N GLN A 284 2.56 8.51 27.30
CA GLN A 284 1.93 9.28 28.38
C GLN A 284 2.71 9.17 29.70
N THR A 285 3.13 7.96 30.07
CA THR A 285 3.91 7.67 31.29
C THR A 285 5.40 8.05 31.22
N GLY A 286 5.89 8.48 30.06
CA GLY A 286 7.29 8.89 29.86
C GLY A 286 8.25 7.77 29.48
N GLY A 287 7.73 6.60 29.08
CA GLY A 287 8.49 5.54 28.42
C GLY A 287 8.04 5.33 26.98
N GLY A 288 8.36 4.17 26.39
CA GLY A 288 7.91 3.79 25.04
C GLY A 288 8.92 4.13 23.93
N SER A 289 8.47 4.07 22.68
CA SER A 289 9.32 3.98 21.47
C SER A 289 10.34 5.10 21.29
N CYS A 290 10.14 6.28 21.89
CA CYS A 290 11.10 7.39 21.84
C CYS A 290 12.50 7.11 22.45
N THR A 291 12.73 5.93 23.07
CA THR A 291 14.09 5.46 23.40
C THR A 291 14.80 4.83 22.19
N ASP A 292 14.06 4.16 21.31
CA ASP A 292 14.59 3.23 20.31
C ASP A 292 14.46 3.79 18.87
N LEU A 293 13.46 4.64 18.63
CA LEU A 293 13.27 5.40 17.39
C LEU A 293 14.50 6.26 17.02
N PRO A 294 15.20 6.96 17.94
CA PRO A 294 16.37 7.77 17.57
C PRO A 294 17.52 6.93 17.00
N GLN A 295 17.81 5.77 17.60
CA GLN A 295 18.84 4.83 17.13
C GLN A 295 18.43 4.17 15.79
N SER A 296 17.15 3.89 15.63
CA SER A 296 16.58 3.39 14.37
C SER A 296 16.70 4.42 13.24
N SER A 297 16.48 5.71 13.55
CA SER A 297 16.64 6.82 12.60
C SER A 297 18.09 7.00 12.16
N VAL A 298 19.05 7.01 13.10
CA VAL A 298 20.50 7.05 12.78
C VAL A 298 20.88 5.92 11.83
N THR A 299 20.33 4.71 12.04
CA THR A 299 20.60 3.55 11.18
C THR A 299 19.98 3.72 9.78
N LYS A 300 18.72 4.19 9.68
CA LYS A 300 18.09 4.53 8.39
C LYS A 300 18.84 5.63 7.63
N CYS A 301 19.33 6.66 8.32
CA CYS A 301 20.11 7.74 7.70
C CYS A 301 21.42 7.26 7.07
N ASN A 302 22.17 6.40 7.76
CA ASN A 302 23.41 5.82 7.22
C ASN A 302 23.10 4.97 5.97
N ALA A 303 22.09 4.09 6.03
CA ALA A 303 21.70 3.26 4.89
C ALA A 303 21.23 4.10 3.69
N LEU A 304 20.36 5.10 3.93
CA LEU A 304 19.86 6.00 2.88
C LEU A 304 20.98 6.80 2.21
N LYS A 305 22.01 7.21 2.96
CA LYS A 305 23.21 7.85 2.39
C LYS A 305 23.95 6.91 1.45
N ASP A 306 24.33 5.73 1.91
CA ASP A 306 25.08 4.76 1.10
C ASP A 306 24.32 4.38 -0.19
N GLU A 307 22.98 4.27 -0.10
CA GLU A 307 22.11 3.99 -1.25
C GLU A 307 21.98 5.18 -2.22
N VAL A 308 21.88 6.42 -1.71
CA VAL A 308 21.83 7.63 -2.55
C VAL A 308 23.17 7.88 -3.26
N GLU A 309 24.30 7.70 -2.57
CA GLU A 309 25.63 7.80 -3.18
C GLU A 309 25.81 6.74 -4.28
N LYS A 310 25.37 5.49 -4.03
CA LYS A 310 25.37 4.40 -5.03
C LYS A 310 24.44 4.65 -6.22
N ALA A 311 23.29 5.28 -6.00
CA ALA A 311 22.34 5.62 -7.07
C ALA A 311 22.88 6.76 -7.95
N LEU A 312 23.41 7.83 -7.35
CA LEU A 312 24.01 8.95 -8.08
C LEU A 312 25.27 8.53 -8.87
N GLY A 313 25.99 7.50 -8.41
CA GLY A 313 27.12 6.90 -9.12
C GLY A 313 26.76 6.06 -10.37
N SER A 314 25.47 5.78 -10.64
CA SER A 314 25.07 4.89 -11.75
C SER A 314 23.71 5.27 -12.36
N ASN A 315 23.71 5.76 -13.60
CA ASN A 315 22.50 6.17 -14.33
C ASN A 315 21.43 5.05 -14.47
N THR A 316 21.85 3.79 -14.54
CA THR A 316 20.92 2.64 -14.59
C THR A 316 20.26 2.41 -13.23
N THR A 317 21.08 2.40 -12.17
CA THR A 317 20.64 2.26 -10.78
C THR A 317 19.70 3.41 -10.37
N LEU A 318 20.06 4.64 -10.74
CA LEU A 318 19.29 5.86 -10.47
C LEU A 318 17.83 5.72 -10.94
N LYS A 319 17.61 5.38 -12.23
CA LYS A 319 16.26 5.22 -12.80
C LYS A 319 15.43 4.17 -12.05
N GLU A 320 16.02 3.01 -11.76
CA GLU A 320 15.34 1.94 -11.03
C GLU A 320 14.99 2.31 -9.58
N GLN A 321 15.75 3.20 -8.94
CA GLN A 321 15.62 3.48 -7.50
C GLN A 321 14.97 4.83 -7.18
N CYS A 322 14.84 5.74 -8.17
CA CYS A 322 14.31 7.09 -7.98
C CYS A 322 13.02 7.18 -7.15
N PRO A 323 11.93 6.43 -7.44
CA PRO A 323 10.69 6.56 -6.66
C PRO A 323 10.89 6.27 -5.17
N SER A 324 11.48 5.12 -4.85
CA SER A 324 11.69 4.64 -3.48
C SER A 324 12.74 5.46 -2.71
N LEU A 325 13.80 5.95 -3.37
CA LEU A 325 14.78 6.83 -2.70
C LEU A 325 14.22 8.24 -2.46
N LEU A 326 13.36 8.77 -3.34
CA LEU A 326 12.69 10.05 -3.10
C LEU A 326 11.67 9.97 -1.96
N GLU A 327 10.96 8.84 -1.82
CA GLU A 327 10.09 8.55 -0.67
C GLU A 327 10.90 8.54 0.64
N GLN A 328 11.99 7.77 0.69
CA GLN A 328 12.86 7.72 1.88
C GLN A 328 13.50 9.07 2.21
N CYS A 329 13.95 9.81 1.19
CA CYS A 329 14.42 11.19 1.36
C CYS A 329 13.34 12.12 1.94
N HIS A 330 12.09 12.00 1.48
CA HIS A 330 10.98 12.78 2.03
C HIS A 330 10.72 12.45 3.50
N PHE A 331 10.75 11.17 3.90
CA PHE A 331 10.40 10.77 5.26
C PHE A 331 11.54 10.86 6.29
N TYR A 332 12.81 10.70 5.90
CA TYR A 332 13.91 10.52 6.87
C TYR A 332 15.01 11.59 6.83
N SER A 333 15.14 12.39 5.76
CA SER A 333 16.34 13.24 5.56
C SER A 333 16.50 14.43 6.53
N GLU A 334 15.48 14.80 7.30
CA GLU A 334 15.53 15.88 8.29
C GLU A 334 16.13 15.43 9.63
N ASP A 335 15.96 14.16 10.02
CA ASP A 335 16.56 13.60 11.24
C ASP A 335 18.04 13.24 11.08
N CYS A 336 18.57 13.25 9.84
CA CYS A 336 19.94 12.91 9.50
C CYS A 336 20.95 14.01 9.86
N LYS A 337 21.10 14.27 11.17
CA LYS A 337 22.06 15.23 11.76
C LYS A 337 23.53 14.92 11.42
N GLN A 338 23.85 13.64 11.26
CA GLN A 338 25.15 13.15 10.79
C GLN A 338 24.91 12.25 9.57
N ASN A 339 25.90 12.13 8.67
CA ASN A 339 25.78 11.37 7.42
C ASN A 339 24.52 11.74 6.60
N LYS A 340 24.26 13.03 6.42
CA LYS A 340 23.10 13.50 5.64
C LYS A 340 23.19 13.02 4.17
N PRO A 341 22.18 12.30 3.63
CA PRO A 341 22.13 11.90 2.23
C PRO A 341 21.95 13.10 1.27
N ASP A 342 22.49 13.02 0.06
CA ASP A 342 22.28 14.03 -0.99
C ASP A 342 20.91 13.89 -1.67
N CYS A 343 19.86 14.14 -0.89
CA CYS A 343 18.48 14.11 -1.36
C CYS A 343 18.15 15.25 -2.33
N GLU A 344 18.94 16.33 -2.36
CA GLU A 344 18.74 17.45 -3.30
C GLU A 344 19.33 17.12 -4.69
N GLY A 345 20.54 16.56 -4.74
CA GLY A 345 21.14 15.99 -5.94
C GLY A 345 20.28 14.86 -6.50
N LEU A 346 19.86 13.89 -5.66
CA LEU A 346 18.92 12.84 -6.06
C LEU A 346 17.65 13.43 -6.68
N LYS A 347 17.00 14.40 -6.03
CA LYS A 347 15.80 15.05 -6.55
C LYS A 347 16.05 15.77 -7.89
N LYS A 348 17.21 16.39 -8.09
CA LYS A 348 17.58 17.04 -9.34
C LYS A 348 17.83 16.04 -10.48
N GLU A 349 18.50 14.92 -10.23
CA GLU A 349 18.78 13.92 -11.26
C GLU A 349 17.55 13.07 -11.59
N CYS A 350 16.76 12.65 -10.59
CA CYS A 350 15.49 11.94 -10.81
C CYS A 350 14.50 12.76 -11.65
N ASN A 351 14.42 14.09 -11.42
CA ASN A 351 13.58 14.97 -12.26
C ASN A 351 14.03 15.02 -13.73
N GLN A 352 15.32 14.85 -14.03
CA GLN A 352 15.84 14.83 -15.40
C GLN A 352 15.50 13.52 -16.13
N VAL A 353 15.49 12.38 -15.43
CA VAL A 353 15.03 11.09 -15.97
C VAL A 353 13.50 10.91 -15.91
N GLY A 354 12.75 11.95 -15.54
CA GLY A 354 11.29 12.00 -15.58
C GLY A 354 10.57 11.53 -14.31
N HIS A 355 11.30 11.01 -13.31
CA HIS A 355 10.71 10.58 -12.04
C HIS A 355 10.45 11.77 -11.11
N ARG A 356 9.19 11.90 -10.68
CA ARG A 356 8.75 12.88 -9.67
C ARG A 356 8.10 12.13 -8.52
N TYR A 357 8.41 12.57 -7.30
CA TYR A 357 7.74 12.12 -6.09
C TYR A 357 6.85 13.25 -5.57
N THR A 358 5.58 12.92 -5.31
CA THR A 358 4.61 13.79 -4.67
C THR A 358 4.41 13.28 -3.25
N PRO A 359 4.79 14.05 -2.21
CA PRO A 359 4.53 13.66 -0.83
C PRO A 359 3.05 13.34 -0.57
N PRO A 360 2.74 12.27 0.19
CA PRO A 360 1.39 12.04 0.65
C PRO A 360 1.00 13.13 1.64
N GLY A 361 -0.29 13.49 1.64
CA GLY A 361 -0.82 14.41 2.64
C GLY A 361 -0.36 15.87 2.53
N LEU A 362 -0.03 16.34 1.32
CA LEU A 362 0.09 17.77 1.02
C LEU A 362 -1.19 18.51 1.42
N PHE A 363 -1.07 19.52 2.29
CA PHE A 363 -2.20 20.36 2.68
C PHE A 363 -2.73 21.16 1.48
N SER A 364 -4.05 21.21 1.36
CA SER A 364 -4.80 21.98 0.37
C SER A 364 -5.84 22.81 1.12
N PRO A 365 -5.89 24.14 0.95
CA PRO A 365 -6.87 24.98 1.65
C PRO A 365 -8.33 24.60 1.39
N ILE A 366 -8.63 23.88 0.31
CA ILE A 366 -9.99 23.51 -0.10
C ILE A 366 -10.37 22.06 0.22
N GLU A 367 -9.52 21.34 0.95
CA GLU A 367 -9.78 19.98 1.44
C GLU A 367 -9.79 19.97 2.98
N PRO A 368 -10.45 19.00 3.64
CA PRO A 368 -10.38 18.83 5.09
C PRO A 368 -8.93 18.64 5.59
N GLU A 369 -8.66 18.89 6.87
CA GLU A 369 -7.30 18.73 7.39
C GLU A 369 -6.81 17.29 7.21
N VAL A 370 -5.65 17.15 6.57
CA VAL A 370 -5.12 15.86 6.16
C VAL A 370 -4.84 14.98 7.38
N LEU A 371 -5.53 13.84 7.44
CA LEU A 371 -5.35 12.81 8.47
C LEU A 371 -3.89 12.38 8.64
N LEU A 372 -3.45 12.14 9.88
CA LEU A 372 -2.08 11.69 10.17
C LEU A 372 -1.78 10.32 9.55
N GLN A 373 -2.79 9.46 9.42
CA GLN A 373 -2.80 8.21 8.67
C GLN A 373 -2.31 8.42 7.22
N VAL A 374 -2.65 9.56 6.59
CA VAL A 374 -2.20 9.92 5.24
C VAL A 374 -0.83 10.62 5.28
N LYS A 375 -0.59 11.55 6.20
CA LYS A 375 0.72 12.24 6.36
C LYS A 375 1.88 11.25 6.60
N GLY A 376 1.65 10.17 7.35
CA GLY A 376 2.62 9.08 7.55
C GLY A 376 2.47 7.89 6.58
N ASP A 377 1.48 7.94 5.67
CA ASP A 377 1.13 6.89 4.71
C ASP A 377 1.07 5.48 5.33
N LEU A 378 0.19 5.35 6.32
CA LEU A 378 -0.10 4.10 7.01
C LEU A 378 -0.70 3.05 6.07
N GLY A 379 -1.49 3.49 5.08
CA GLY A 379 -2.13 2.62 4.10
C GLY A 379 -1.12 1.86 3.24
N LYS A 380 -0.01 2.50 2.81
CA LYS A 380 1.09 1.80 2.14
C LYS A 380 1.76 0.82 3.08
N LEU A 381 2.09 1.24 4.31
CA LEU A 381 2.75 0.38 5.30
C LEU A 381 1.94 -0.88 5.66
N TYR A 382 0.60 -0.80 5.69
CA TYR A 382 -0.26 -1.98 5.93
C TYR A 382 -0.41 -2.87 4.69
N ARG A 383 -0.46 -2.30 3.47
CA ARG A 383 -0.39 -3.09 2.21
C ARG A 383 0.94 -3.83 2.09
N GLU A 384 2.06 -3.15 2.39
CA GLU A 384 3.39 -3.73 2.49
C GLU A 384 3.41 -4.86 3.53
N ALA A 385 2.96 -4.61 4.76
CA ALA A 385 2.89 -5.64 5.81
C ALA A 385 2.11 -6.90 5.37
N LYS A 386 0.97 -6.74 4.70
CA LYS A 386 0.17 -7.87 4.18
C LYS A 386 0.94 -8.73 3.16
N GLN A 387 1.84 -8.15 2.37
CA GLN A 387 2.67 -8.87 1.39
C GLN A 387 3.75 -9.79 2.00
N VAL A 388 3.98 -9.70 3.32
CA VAL A 388 4.82 -10.65 4.09
C VAL A 388 4.02 -11.39 5.17
N GLY A 389 2.69 -11.46 5.00
CA GLY A 389 1.76 -12.15 5.88
C GLY A 389 1.46 -11.45 7.20
N VAL A 390 1.79 -10.17 7.33
CA VAL A 390 1.64 -9.40 8.57
C VAL A 390 0.37 -8.54 8.48
N GLN A 391 -0.75 -9.15 8.86
CA GLN A 391 -2.01 -8.42 9.04
C GLN A 391 -1.91 -7.45 10.23
N ILE A 392 -2.27 -6.19 10.00
CA ILE A 392 -2.50 -5.16 11.01
C ILE A 392 -3.72 -4.38 10.56
N ASP A 393 -4.71 -4.25 11.45
CA ASP A 393 -5.94 -3.52 11.19
C ASP A 393 -6.22 -2.54 12.34
N ARG A 394 -7.11 -1.60 12.06
CA ARG A 394 -7.71 -0.70 13.05
C ARG A 394 -8.46 -1.50 14.11
N MET A 395 -8.42 -1.05 15.37
CA MET A 395 -9.18 -1.71 16.43
C MET A 395 -10.68 -1.65 16.15
N ASN A 396 -11.39 -2.73 16.48
CA ASN A 396 -12.84 -2.80 16.36
C ASN A 396 -13.51 -2.00 17.50
N ILE A 397 -14.73 -1.50 17.28
CA ILE A 397 -15.51 -0.78 18.30
C ILE A 397 -15.77 -1.70 19.52
N VAL A 398 -15.89 -3.01 19.29
CA VAL A 398 -15.97 -4.04 20.35
C VAL A 398 -14.70 -4.08 21.23
N ASP A 399 -13.54 -3.75 20.68
CA ASP A 399 -12.27 -3.69 21.41
C ASP A 399 -12.08 -2.36 22.14
N GLU A 400 -12.69 -1.26 21.69
CA GLU A 400 -12.80 -0.03 22.51
C GLU A 400 -13.59 -0.31 23.80
N ASP A 401 -14.69 -1.05 23.73
CA ASP A 401 -15.46 -1.51 24.89
C ASP A 401 -14.64 -2.45 25.81
N VAL A 402 -13.85 -3.36 25.23
CA VAL A 402 -12.95 -4.24 26.01
C VAL A 402 -11.82 -3.45 26.67
N PHE A 403 -11.22 -2.50 25.95
CA PHE A 403 -10.18 -1.60 26.45
C PHE A 403 -10.73 -0.71 27.58
N LEU A 404 -11.88 -0.06 27.38
CA LEU A 404 -12.52 0.77 28.38
C LEU A 404 -12.92 -0.05 29.62
N ALA A 405 -13.45 -1.27 29.45
CA ALA A 405 -13.70 -2.21 30.55
C ALA A 405 -12.41 -2.65 31.29
N LEU A 406 -11.26 -2.68 30.60
CA LEU A 406 -9.95 -2.99 31.17
C LEU A 406 -9.24 -1.78 31.80
N VAL A 407 -9.64 -0.55 31.48
CA VAL A 407 -9.14 0.67 32.15
C VAL A 407 -10.02 1.01 33.37
N THR A 408 -11.35 0.92 33.26
CA THR A 408 -12.31 1.47 34.24
C THR A 408 -12.49 0.65 35.52
N GLU A 409 -12.89 -0.63 35.47
CA GLU A 409 -13.31 -1.37 36.68
C GLU A 409 -12.79 -2.82 36.80
N PRO A 410 -12.30 -3.27 37.98
CA PRO A 410 -11.84 -4.65 38.20
C PRO A 410 -12.89 -5.75 38.01
N LYS A 411 -14.19 -5.44 38.17
CA LYS A 411 -15.30 -6.39 37.98
C LYS A 411 -15.44 -6.76 36.50
N ASN A 412 -15.49 -5.74 35.65
CA ASN A 412 -15.69 -5.87 34.20
C ASN A 412 -14.57 -6.73 33.57
N LYS A 413 -13.32 -6.61 34.05
CA LYS A 413 -12.20 -7.47 33.62
C LYS A 413 -12.44 -8.96 33.85
N LYS A 414 -13.08 -9.34 34.97
CA LYS A 414 -13.41 -10.75 35.28
C LYS A 414 -14.52 -11.29 34.38
N GLU A 415 -15.48 -10.44 34.01
CA GLU A 415 -16.57 -10.80 33.11
C GLU A 415 -16.08 -10.93 31.66
N LYS A 416 -15.37 -9.93 31.12
CA LYS A 416 -14.76 -10.00 29.79
C LYS A 416 -13.77 -11.17 29.65
N LYS A 417 -12.99 -11.48 30.69
CA LYS A 417 -12.18 -12.73 30.75
C LYS A 417 -13.01 -14.01 30.62
N LYS A 418 -14.22 -14.06 31.20
CA LYS A 418 -15.13 -15.21 31.15
C LYS A 418 -15.88 -15.29 29.82
N GLU A 419 -16.23 -14.16 29.22
CA GLU A 419 -16.78 -14.04 27.87
C GLU A 419 -15.77 -14.57 26.84
N PHE A 420 -14.57 -14.00 26.81
CA PHE A 420 -13.52 -14.40 25.86
C PHE A 420 -13.12 -15.88 26.01
N LYS A 421 -13.07 -16.43 27.22
CA LYS A 421 -12.83 -17.88 27.43
C LYS A 421 -13.91 -18.77 26.79
N LYS A 422 -15.19 -18.36 26.79
CA LYS A 422 -16.26 -19.07 26.05
C LYS A 422 -16.10 -18.92 24.55
N GLU A 423 -15.68 -17.74 24.09
CA GLU A 423 -15.46 -17.43 22.68
C GLU A 423 -14.34 -18.29 22.08
N LEU A 424 -13.19 -18.36 22.76
CA LEU A 424 -12.07 -19.24 22.39
C LEU A 424 -12.46 -20.73 22.42
N HIS A 425 -13.37 -21.13 23.31
CA HIS A 425 -13.92 -22.49 23.33
C HIS A 425 -14.87 -22.76 22.15
N LYS A 426 -15.77 -21.81 21.80
CA LYS A 426 -16.62 -21.89 20.60
C LYS A 426 -15.78 -21.97 19.31
N LYS A 427 -14.69 -21.20 19.23
CA LYS A 427 -13.71 -21.21 18.14
C LYS A 427 -12.68 -22.36 18.29
N ASN A 428 -12.94 -23.36 19.14
CA ASN A 428 -12.14 -24.56 19.35
C ASN A 428 -10.64 -24.36 19.73
N PHE A 429 -10.19 -23.18 20.12
CA PHE A 429 -8.83 -22.95 20.66
C PHE A 429 -8.64 -23.48 22.10
N CYS A 430 -9.74 -23.74 22.82
CA CYS A 430 -9.77 -24.24 24.19
C CYS A 430 -10.63 -25.50 24.30
N ASN A 431 -10.20 -26.53 25.05
CA ASN A 431 -10.98 -27.76 25.25
C ASN A 431 -12.23 -27.55 26.13
N ASP A 432 -12.24 -26.49 26.94
CA ASP A 432 -13.28 -26.21 27.92
C ASP A 432 -13.58 -24.70 28.01
N SER A 433 -14.79 -24.36 28.48
CA SER A 433 -15.27 -22.97 28.57
C SER A 433 -14.59 -22.12 29.65
N ASN A 434 -13.78 -22.71 30.54
CA ASN A 434 -12.88 -21.98 31.43
C ASN A 434 -11.48 -21.82 30.82
N CYS A 435 -11.24 -22.33 29.61
CA CYS A 435 -9.94 -22.50 28.98
C CYS A 435 -8.86 -22.95 29.98
N SER A 436 -9.09 -24.13 30.55
CA SER A 436 -8.17 -24.78 31.49
C SER A 436 -6.96 -25.34 30.74
N ASN A 437 -7.17 -25.83 29.52
CA ASN A 437 -6.12 -26.25 28.58
C ASN A 437 -6.44 -25.80 27.13
N GLU A 438 -5.39 -25.50 26.37
CA GLU A 438 -5.45 -25.28 24.92
C GLU A 438 -5.91 -26.56 24.18
N ASN A 439 -6.64 -26.41 23.07
CA ASN A 439 -6.90 -27.55 22.18
C ASN A 439 -5.60 -27.97 21.48
N ARG A 440 -5.29 -29.27 21.47
CA ARG A 440 -4.10 -29.81 20.80
C ARG A 440 -4.21 -29.90 19.27
N GLN A 441 -5.43 -29.76 18.75
CA GLN A 441 -5.75 -29.79 17.32
C GLN A 441 -6.04 -28.39 16.73
N TRP A 442 -5.67 -27.31 17.42
CA TRP A 442 -6.01 -25.94 16.97
C TRP A 442 -5.49 -25.59 15.56
N GLU A 443 -4.44 -26.26 15.09
CA GLU A 443 -3.85 -26.02 13.77
C GLU A 443 -4.77 -26.45 12.62
N SER A 444 -5.69 -27.42 12.82
CA SER A 444 -6.70 -27.77 11.81
C SER A 444 -7.93 -26.83 11.83
N LEU A 445 -7.78 -25.64 12.43
CA LEU A 445 -8.79 -24.58 12.46
C LEU A 445 -8.37 -23.37 11.63
N ILE A 446 -7.13 -23.34 11.09
CA ILE A 446 -6.59 -22.22 10.31
C ILE A 446 -7.49 -21.97 9.08
N ASP A 447 -7.81 -23.04 8.35
CA ASP A 447 -8.66 -23.07 7.16
C ASP A 447 -10.09 -22.53 7.43
N ASN A 448 -10.52 -22.55 8.70
CA ASN A 448 -11.85 -22.14 9.15
C ASN A 448 -11.85 -20.76 9.84
N LEU A 449 -10.69 -20.10 9.92
CA LEU A 449 -10.51 -18.84 10.62
C LEU A 449 -10.62 -17.67 9.63
N ARG A 450 -11.62 -16.81 9.83
CA ARG A 450 -11.87 -15.66 8.95
C ARG A 450 -10.94 -14.50 9.34
N ASP A 451 -10.63 -13.61 8.41
CA ASP A 451 -9.70 -12.49 8.66
C ASP A 451 -10.24 -11.55 9.75
N GLU A 452 -11.56 -11.34 9.77
CA GLU A 452 -12.31 -10.68 10.87
C GLU A 452 -12.05 -11.33 12.24
N ASP A 453 -12.09 -12.67 12.29
CA ASP A 453 -11.85 -13.43 13.52
C ASP A 453 -10.39 -13.26 13.97
N CYS A 454 -9.46 -13.11 13.03
CA CYS A 454 -8.05 -12.85 13.32
C CYS A 454 -7.82 -11.49 13.94
N THR A 455 -8.44 -10.43 13.42
CA THR A 455 -8.39 -9.09 14.04
C THR A 455 -8.97 -9.12 15.46
N GLU A 456 -10.23 -9.54 15.60
CA GLU A 456 -10.97 -9.52 16.87
C GLU A 456 -10.30 -10.39 17.95
N LEU A 457 -9.87 -11.62 17.61
CA LEU A 457 -9.23 -12.51 18.59
C LEU A 457 -7.81 -12.05 18.96
N GLN A 458 -7.08 -11.36 18.06
CA GLN A 458 -5.76 -10.83 18.37
C GLN A 458 -5.81 -9.63 19.30
N SER A 459 -6.70 -8.65 19.06
CA SER A 459 -6.84 -7.45 19.90
C SER A 459 -7.32 -7.81 21.30
N LYS A 460 -8.37 -8.64 21.41
CA LYS A 460 -8.79 -9.24 22.70
C LYS A 460 -7.64 -9.96 23.40
N CYS A 461 -6.81 -10.72 22.67
CA CYS A 461 -5.62 -11.34 23.25
C CYS A 461 -4.53 -10.34 23.65
N PHE A 462 -4.31 -9.25 22.93
CA PHE A 462 -3.30 -8.24 23.26
C PHE A 462 -3.56 -7.59 24.63
N TYR A 463 -4.82 -7.27 24.90
CA TYR A 463 -5.23 -6.68 26.17
C TYR A 463 -5.47 -7.73 27.27
N LEU A 464 -6.28 -8.76 27.02
CA LEU A 464 -6.68 -9.72 28.07
C LEU A 464 -5.54 -10.64 28.52
N GLN A 465 -4.57 -10.98 27.65
CA GLN A 465 -3.44 -11.85 28.02
C GLN A 465 -2.58 -11.27 29.14
N LYS A 466 -2.39 -9.93 29.16
CA LYS A 466 -1.61 -9.22 30.20
C LYS A 466 -2.28 -9.28 31.58
N HIS A 467 -3.59 -9.48 31.63
CA HIS A 467 -4.40 -9.44 32.86
C HIS A 467 -4.97 -10.80 33.28
N CYS A 468 -4.56 -11.90 32.63
CA CYS A 468 -5.06 -13.25 32.89
C CYS A 468 -3.95 -14.23 33.32
N GLU A 469 -4.35 -15.36 33.93
CA GLU A 469 -3.37 -16.39 34.31
C GLU A 469 -2.73 -17.06 33.08
N LYS A 470 -1.71 -17.89 33.35
CA LYS A 470 -0.98 -18.75 32.38
C LYS A 470 -1.90 -19.42 31.34
N ASN A 471 -3.12 -19.79 31.76
CA ASN A 471 -4.20 -20.37 30.96
C ASN A 471 -4.48 -19.68 29.61
N LEU A 472 -4.42 -18.35 29.51
CA LEU A 472 -4.66 -17.66 28.22
C LEU A 472 -3.39 -17.45 27.38
N LYS A 473 -2.19 -17.54 27.97
CA LYS A 473 -0.94 -17.32 27.24
C LYS A 473 -0.77 -18.30 26.08
N LYS A 474 -1.14 -19.56 26.28
CA LYS A 474 -1.06 -20.62 25.26
C LYS A 474 -2.07 -20.43 24.12
N PRO A 475 -3.40 -20.36 24.38
CA PRO A 475 -4.41 -20.05 23.36
C PRO A 475 -4.12 -18.78 22.56
N CYS A 476 -3.76 -17.67 23.21
CA CYS A 476 -3.43 -16.43 22.50
C CYS A 476 -2.19 -16.54 21.61
N ASN A 477 -1.20 -17.31 22.03
CA ASN A 477 -0.04 -17.60 21.20
C ASN A 477 -0.40 -18.52 20.02
N ASN A 478 -1.38 -19.42 20.17
CA ASN A 478 -1.86 -20.28 19.10
C ASN A 478 -2.65 -19.48 18.05
N ILE A 479 -3.52 -18.55 18.48
CA ILE A 479 -4.26 -17.63 17.58
C ILE A 479 -3.30 -16.78 16.74
N ARG A 480 -2.27 -16.17 17.35
CA ARG A 480 -1.27 -15.39 16.60
C ARG A 480 -0.58 -16.22 15.53
N VAL A 481 -0.26 -17.48 15.80
CA VAL A 481 0.37 -18.37 14.81
C VAL A 481 -0.63 -18.83 13.74
N ALA A 482 -1.89 -19.08 14.10
CA ALA A 482 -2.94 -19.42 13.12
C ALA A 482 -3.09 -18.30 12.07
N CYS A 483 -3.32 -17.08 12.54
CA CYS A 483 -3.47 -15.91 11.68
C CYS A 483 -2.21 -15.57 10.90
N TYR A 484 -1.03 -15.73 11.50
CA TYR A 484 0.21 -15.46 10.80
C TYR A 484 0.54 -16.53 9.74
N LYS A 485 0.27 -17.82 10.00
CA LYS A 485 0.34 -18.86 8.95
C LYS A 485 -0.63 -18.52 7.80
N LYS A 486 -1.88 -18.17 8.10
CA LYS A 486 -2.87 -17.77 7.09
C LYS A 486 -2.43 -16.52 6.30
N GLY A 487 -1.86 -15.52 6.97
CA GLY A 487 -1.32 -14.33 6.31
C GLY A 487 -0.18 -14.65 5.35
N LEU A 488 0.77 -15.49 5.76
CA LEU A 488 1.89 -15.93 4.92
C LEU A 488 1.40 -16.72 3.70
N GLU A 489 0.40 -17.59 3.88
CA GLU A 489 -0.25 -18.32 2.80
C GLU A 489 -0.97 -17.37 1.82
N ALA A 490 -1.80 -16.45 2.31
CA ALA A 490 -2.48 -15.44 1.48
C ALA A 490 -1.49 -14.53 0.72
N ALA A 491 -0.33 -14.21 1.31
CA ALA A 491 0.73 -13.47 0.64
C ALA A 491 1.39 -14.28 -0.50
N ALA A 492 1.64 -15.57 -0.27
CA ALA A 492 2.16 -16.49 -1.29
C ALA A 492 1.15 -16.70 -2.43
N MET A 493 -0.14 -16.85 -2.12
CA MET A 493 -1.22 -16.91 -3.10
C MET A 493 -1.28 -15.63 -3.93
N SER A 494 -1.31 -14.46 -3.30
CA SER A 494 -1.35 -13.15 -3.99
C SER A 494 -0.16 -12.94 -4.95
N LEU A 495 1.03 -13.42 -4.58
CA LEU A 495 2.20 -13.41 -5.46
C LEU A 495 2.01 -14.33 -6.68
N LEU A 496 1.50 -15.54 -6.48
CA LEU A 496 1.29 -16.51 -7.56
C LEU A 496 0.14 -16.10 -8.47
N GLU A 497 -0.98 -15.57 -7.95
CA GLU A 497 -2.06 -14.97 -8.76
C GLU A 497 -1.51 -13.91 -9.73
N SER A 498 -0.70 -12.97 -9.21
CA SER A 498 -0.08 -11.91 -10.00
C SER A 498 0.81 -12.46 -11.13
N ARG A 499 1.51 -13.58 -10.88
CA ARG A 499 2.33 -14.29 -11.88
C ARG A 499 1.55 -15.19 -12.84
N MET A 500 0.38 -15.69 -12.42
CA MET A 500 -0.46 -16.65 -13.16
C MET A 500 -1.65 -16.01 -13.89
N LYS A 501 -1.77 -14.69 -13.81
CA LYS A 501 -2.84 -13.87 -14.41
C LYS A 501 -3.16 -14.24 -15.86
N GLY A 502 -4.41 -14.64 -16.10
CA GLY A 502 -4.94 -15.13 -17.38
C GLY A 502 -4.88 -16.65 -17.57
N MET A 503 -4.35 -17.40 -16.61
CA MET A 503 -4.13 -18.86 -16.68
C MET A 503 -4.91 -19.67 -15.63
N LEU A 504 -5.52 -19.02 -14.63
CA LEU A 504 -6.20 -19.69 -13.52
C LEU A 504 -7.62 -20.12 -13.89
N LYS A 505 -8.33 -19.30 -14.69
CA LYS A 505 -9.61 -19.65 -15.38
C LYS A 505 -10.58 -20.45 -14.49
N PRO A 506 -11.12 -19.86 -13.41
CA PRO A 506 -12.02 -20.53 -12.47
C PRO A 506 -13.22 -21.23 -13.12
N GLY A 507 -13.46 -22.48 -12.75
CA GLY A 507 -14.68 -23.21 -13.10
C GLY A 507 -14.61 -24.73 -12.88
N PRO A 508 -15.76 -25.40 -12.64
CA PRO A 508 -15.83 -26.81 -12.22
C PRO A 508 -15.52 -27.84 -13.32
N LYS A 509 -14.87 -27.41 -14.41
CA LYS A 509 -14.42 -28.25 -15.54
C LYS A 509 -12.95 -28.02 -15.91
N ASN A 510 -12.23 -27.20 -15.15
CA ASN A 510 -10.80 -26.99 -15.36
C ASN A 510 -10.03 -28.23 -14.85
N ASP A 511 -9.19 -28.82 -15.71
CA ASP A 511 -8.28 -29.93 -15.34
C ASP A 511 -6.97 -29.43 -14.71
N TYR A 512 -6.74 -28.11 -14.76
CA TYR A 512 -5.57 -27.39 -14.31
C TYR A 512 -4.26 -27.78 -15.02
N GLU A 513 -4.29 -28.46 -16.16
CA GLU A 513 -3.04 -28.87 -16.85
C GLU A 513 -2.27 -27.68 -17.42
N GLU A 514 -2.95 -26.71 -18.04
CA GLU A 514 -2.33 -25.49 -18.56
C GLU A 514 -1.75 -24.65 -17.41
N CYS A 515 -2.52 -24.48 -16.33
CA CYS A 515 -2.08 -23.82 -15.11
C CYS A 515 -0.84 -24.49 -14.51
N GLN A 516 -0.81 -25.83 -14.35
CA GLN A 516 0.34 -26.54 -13.77
C GLN A 516 1.63 -26.31 -14.59
N LYS A 517 1.52 -26.31 -15.93
CA LYS A 517 2.66 -26.13 -16.84
C LYS A 517 3.24 -24.71 -16.74
N GLU A 518 2.39 -23.68 -16.64
CA GLU A 518 2.85 -22.30 -16.46
C GLU A 518 3.30 -22.01 -15.01
N LEU A 519 2.63 -22.59 -14.00
CA LEU A 519 3.02 -22.46 -12.58
C LEU A 519 4.44 -23.00 -12.35
N LEU A 520 4.76 -24.19 -12.86
CA LEU A 520 6.11 -24.75 -12.77
C LEU A 520 7.16 -23.95 -13.56
N LYS A 521 6.74 -23.11 -14.52
CA LYS A 521 7.60 -22.13 -15.18
C LYS A 521 7.83 -20.90 -14.31
N GLN A 522 6.78 -20.30 -13.73
CA GLN A 522 6.89 -19.17 -12.78
C GLN A 522 7.67 -19.54 -11.51
N CYS A 523 7.47 -20.75 -10.98
CA CYS A 523 8.16 -21.28 -9.81
C CYS A 523 9.69 -21.23 -9.90
N LYS A 524 10.29 -21.31 -11.10
CA LYS A 524 11.74 -21.18 -11.29
C LYS A 524 12.28 -19.81 -10.86
N GLU A 525 11.45 -18.77 -10.97
CA GLU A 525 11.76 -17.41 -10.51
C GLU A 525 11.36 -17.17 -9.05
N VAL A 526 10.21 -17.68 -8.61
CA VAL A 526 9.60 -17.27 -7.32
C VAL A 526 9.76 -18.25 -6.15
N ARG A 527 10.20 -19.51 -6.37
CA ARG A 527 10.36 -20.53 -5.30
C ARG A 527 11.28 -20.14 -4.14
N ASN A 528 12.14 -19.14 -4.33
CA ASN A 528 13.07 -18.64 -3.30
C ASN A 528 12.45 -17.56 -2.38
N VAL A 529 11.24 -17.06 -2.69
CA VAL A 529 10.65 -15.88 -2.01
C VAL A 529 10.17 -16.20 -0.59
N SER A 530 9.46 -17.31 -0.39
CA SER A 530 9.02 -17.77 0.94
C SER A 530 8.89 -19.30 0.97
N ALA A 531 8.74 -19.87 2.17
CA ALA A 531 8.59 -21.32 2.34
C ALA A 531 7.21 -21.80 1.84
N GLU A 532 6.20 -20.95 1.95
CA GLU A 532 4.84 -21.15 1.46
C GLU A 532 4.80 -21.16 -0.07
N VAL A 533 5.47 -20.20 -0.72
CA VAL A 533 5.63 -20.20 -2.20
C VAL A 533 6.41 -21.44 -2.65
N PHE A 534 7.44 -21.86 -1.90
CA PHE A 534 8.18 -23.09 -2.17
C PHE A 534 7.27 -24.33 -2.09
N GLU A 535 6.47 -24.47 -1.03
CA GLU A 535 5.52 -25.59 -0.88
C GLU A 535 4.46 -25.60 -1.99
N MET A 536 3.90 -24.44 -2.35
CA MET A 536 2.96 -24.32 -3.47
C MET A 536 3.56 -24.82 -4.80
N CYS A 537 4.87 -24.62 -5.01
CA CYS A 537 5.62 -25.17 -6.14
C CYS A 537 5.91 -26.69 -6.06
N LEU A 538 5.74 -27.34 -4.90
CA LEU A 538 5.81 -28.80 -4.74
C LEU A 538 4.47 -29.48 -5.09
N TYR A 539 3.34 -28.79 -4.87
CA TYR A 539 1.99 -29.31 -5.10
C TYR A 539 1.25 -28.53 -6.21
N PRO A 540 1.77 -28.48 -7.45
CA PRO A 540 1.29 -27.55 -8.47
C PRO A 540 -0.19 -27.73 -8.85
N LYS A 541 -0.71 -28.97 -8.74
CA LYS A 541 -2.12 -29.27 -9.01
C LYS A 541 -3.06 -28.66 -7.96
N ASP A 542 -2.77 -28.90 -6.69
CA ASP A 542 -3.57 -28.41 -5.58
C ASP A 542 -3.45 -26.88 -5.46
N THR A 543 -2.25 -26.33 -5.68
CA THR A 543 -2.01 -24.89 -5.81
C THR A 543 -2.83 -24.26 -6.93
N CYS A 544 -2.83 -24.82 -8.15
CA CYS A 544 -3.63 -24.32 -9.24
C CYS A 544 -5.13 -24.29 -8.92
N LYS A 545 -5.63 -25.32 -8.21
CA LYS A 545 -7.00 -25.34 -7.71
C LYS A 545 -7.24 -24.24 -6.68
N SER A 546 -6.39 -24.11 -5.65
CA SER A 546 -6.55 -23.08 -4.61
C SER A 546 -6.48 -21.65 -5.16
N LEU A 547 -5.58 -21.38 -6.11
CA LEU A 547 -5.50 -20.08 -6.80
C LEU A 547 -6.74 -19.81 -7.67
N SER A 548 -7.27 -20.83 -8.34
CA SER A 548 -8.54 -20.74 -9.08
C SER A 548 -9.72 -20.44 -8.17
N ASP A 549 -9.82 -21.14 -7.04
CA ASP A 549 -10.92 -20.97 -6.07
C ASP A 549 -10.83 -19.59 -5.38
N ASP A 550 -9.64 -19.11 -5.02
CA ASP A 550 -9.42 -17.78 -4.42
C ASP A 550 -9.71 -16.63 -5.41
N VAL A 551 -9.27 -16.74 -6.67
CA VAL A 551 -9.66 -15.81 -7.75
C VAL A 551 -11.17 -15.82 -7.99
N SER A 552 -11.82 -16.99 -7.92
CA SER A 552 -13.28 -17.10 -8.02
C SER A 552 -13.96 -16.32 -6.89
N ASP A 553 -13.57 -16.52 -5.64
CA ASP A 553 -14.22 -15.89 -4.50
C ASP A 553 -14.00 -14.36 -4.50
N LYS A 554 -12.76 -13.91 -4.75
CA LYS A 554 -12.43 -12.49 -4.98
C LYS A 554 -13.25 -11.87 -6.12
N ALA A 555 -13.48 -12.60 -7.21
CA ALA A 555 -14.30 -12.13 -8.32
C ALA A 555 -15.79 -12.06 -7.98
N HIS A 556 -16.31 -12.92 -7.10
CA HIS A 556 -17.68 -12.79 -6.60
C HIS A 556 -17.84 -11.61 -5.63
N ASP A 557 -16.88 -11.38 -4.74
CA ASP A 557 -16.89 -10.25 -3.82
C ASP A 557 -16.72 -8.90 -4.55
N LEU A 558 -15.82 -8.82 -5.54
CA LEU A 558 -15.71 -7.65 -6.43
C LEU A 558 -17.00 -7.44 -7.24
N MET A 559 -17.64 -8.50 -7.73
CA MET A 559 -18.91 -8.40 -8.45
C MET A 559 -20.03 -7.84 -7.56
N PHE A 560 -20.14 -8.33 -6.32
CA PHE A 560 -21.11 -7.83 -5.34
C PHE A 560 -20.83 -6.38 -4.92
N THR A 561 -19.57 -6.05 -4.62
CA THR A 561 -19.13 -4.69 -4.23
C THR A 561 -19.31 -3.71 -5.38
N SER A 562 -18.99 -4.14 -6.61
CA SER A 562 -19.28 -3.37 -7.83
C SER A 562 -20.77 -3.08 -7.95
N PHE A 563 -21.67 -4.04 -7.76
CA PHE A 563 -23.11 -3.76 -7.83
C PHE A 563 -23.60 -2.71 -6.82
N GLN A 564 -22.89 -2.46 -5.72
CA GLN A 564 -23.22 -1.39 -4.77
C GLN A 564 -22.62 -0.03 -5.17
N LYS A 565 -21.36 0.00 -5.63
CA LYS A 565 -20.59 1.24 -5.85
C LYS A 565 -20.53 1.71 -7.32
N ARG A 566 -20.64 0.81 -8.30
CA ARG A 566 -20.45 1.04 -9.76
C ARG A 566 -21.24 2.24 -10.28
N ASP A 567 -22.47 2.46 -9.81
CA ASP A 567 -23.35 3.48 -10.37
C ASP A 567 -22.99 4.90 -9.88
N HIS A 568 -22.44 5.02 -8.66
CA HIS A 568 -22.03 6.29 -8.05
C HIS A 568 -20.70 6.14 -7.27
N PRO A 569 -19.56 5.84 -7.94
CA PRO A 569 -18.29 5.58 -7.27
C PRO A 569 -17.62 6.88 -6.80
N SER A 570 -16.92 6.83 -5.67
CA SER A 570 -16.01 7.89 -5.22
C SER A 570 -14.70 7.91 -6.04
N GLN A 571 -13.81 8.87 -5.77
CA GLN A 571 -12.49 8.88 -6.42
C GLN A 571 -11.62 7.70 -5.93
N GLU A 572 -11.76 7.37 -4.64
CA GLU A 572 -11.11 6.25 -3.96
C GLU A 572 -11.63 4.91 -4.51
N ASP A 573 -12.95 4.75 -4.64
CA ASP A 573 -13.57 3.58 -5.30
C ASP A 573 -13.04 3.38 -6.73
N CYS A 574 -12.86 4.49 -7.46
CA CYS A 574 -12.32 4.50 -8.82
C CYS A 574 -10.82 4.19 -8.93
N VAL A 575 -10.09 4.18 -7.80
CA VAL A 575 -8.73 3.63 -7.71
C VAL A 575 -8.81 2.15 -7.28
N GLU A 576 -9.42 1.87 -6.13
CA GLU A 576 -9.45 0.54 -5.50
C GLU A 576 -10.14 -0.51 -6.39
N LEU A 577 -11.40 -0.28 -6.76
CA LEU A 577 -12.17 -1.25 -7.54
C LEU A 577 -11.61 -1.39 -8.96
N LYS A 578 -10.97 -0.33 -9.48
CA LYS A 578 -10.29 -0.38 -10.79
C LYS A 578 -9.04 -1.25 -10.74
N GLU A 579 -8.26 -1.19 -9.67
CA GLU A 579 -7.10 -2.07 -9.44
C GLU A 579 -7.55 -3.54 -9.31
N GLN A 580 -8.60 -3.81 -8.53
CA GLN A 580 -9.19 -5.16 -8.38
C GLN A 580 -9.73 -5.69 -9.71
N CYS A 581 -10.48 -4.87 -10.47
CA CYS A 581 -10.92 -5.18 -11.83
C CYS A 581 -9.73 -5.50 -12.76
N GLU A 582 -8.70 -4.64 -12.78
CA GLU A 582 -7.51 -4.85 -13.60
C GLU A 582 -6.71 -6.09 -13.19
N ALA A 583 -6.76 -6.52 -11.93
CA ALA A 583 -6.17 -7.77 -11.46
C ALA A 583 -6.96 -9.01 -11.94
N LEU A 584 -8.28 -9.05 -11.71
CA LEU A 584 -9.10 -10.27 -11.79
C LEU A 584 -9.77 -10.52 -13.15
N GLU A 585 -10.01 -9.50 -13.97
CA GLU A 585 -10.71 -9.64 -15.27
C GLU A 585 -10.02 -10.58 -16.27
N ALA A 586 -8.72 -10.81 -16.13
CA ALA A 586 -7.97 -11.69 -17.03
C ALA A 586 -8.34 -13.17 -16.85
N ASP A 587 -8.80 -13.55 -15.66
CA ASP A 587 -9.14 -14.93 -15.29
C ASP A 587 -10.66 -15.12 -15.13
N ALA A 588 -11.36 -14.10 -14.63
CA ALA A 588 -12.80 -14.10 -14.41
C ALA A 588 -13.52 -13.23 -15.46
N ASP A 589 -13.70 -13.77 -16.68
CA ASP A 589 -14.34 -13.11 -17.85
C ASP A 589 -15.69 -12.41 -17.53
N TRP A 590 -16.43 -12.90 -16.52
CA TRP A 590 -17.72 -12.32 -16.12
C TRP A 590 -17.60 -10.94 -15.46
N LEU A 591 -16.44 -10.60 -14.88
CA LEU A 591 -16.16 -9.26 -14.35
C LEU A 591 -16.08 -8.19 -15.43
N ARG A 592 -15.80 -8.57 -16.67
CA ARG A 592 -15.59 -7.66 -17.79
C ARG A 592 -16.72 -6.62 -17.92
N SER A 593 -17.97 -7.05 -17.84
CA SER A 593 -19.12 -6.15 -17.98
C SER A 593 -19.24 -5.13 -16.84
N PRO A 594 -19.33 -5.52 -15.54
CA PRO A 594 -19.38 -4.55 -14.45
C PRO A 594 -18.13 -3.65 -14.38
N CYS A 595 -16.95 -4.16 -14.72
CA CYS A 595 -15.71 -3.37 -14.76
C CYS A 595 -15.64 -2.41 -15.97
N GLU A 596 -16.16 -2.76 -17.15
CA GLU A 596 -16.33 -1.83 -18.27
C GLU A 596 -17.31 -0.69 -17.90
N THR A 597 -18.38 -0.96 -17.12
CA THR A 597 -19.26 0.09 -16.56
C THR A 597 -18.53 0.96 -15.53
N LEU A 598 -17.84 0.36 -14.55
CA LEU A 598 -17.07 1.09 -13.54
C LEU A 598 -16.06 2.04 -14.20
N ARG A 599 -15.24 1.55 -15.13
CA ARG A 599 -14.29 2.37 -15.90
C ARG A 599 -14.98 3.53 -16.62
N THR A 600 -16.20 3.33 -17.11
CA THR A 600 -16.99 4.38 -17.78
C THR A 600 -17.44 5.46 -16.78
N HIS A 601 -17.95 5.08 -15.60
CA HIS A 601 -18.37 6.05 -14.59
C HIS A 601 -17.18 6.76 -13.92
N CYS A 602 -16.06 6.08 -13.71
CA CYS A 602 -14.81 6.71 -13.29
C CYS A 602 -14.27 7.68 -14.34
N LYS A 603 -14.36 7.35 -15.64
CA LYS A 603 -14.02 8.28 -16.72
C LYS A 603 -14.96 9.50 -16.76
N PHE A 604 -16.24 9.35 -16.42
CA PHE A 604 -17.15 10.47 -16.23
C PHE A 604 -16.68 11.35 -15.06
N LEU A 605 -16.47 10.77 -13.88
CA LEU A 605 -16.00 11.46 -12.67
C LEU A 605 -14.72 12.26 -12.94
N TYR A 606 -13.66 11.64 -13.45
CA TYR A 606 -12.39 12.33 -13.72
C TYR A 606 -12.51 13.45 -14.76
N LEU A 607 -13.36 13.30 -15.78
CA LEU A 607 -13.60 14.37 -16.78
C LEU A 607 -14.44 15.52 -16.23
N SER A 608 -15.40 15.24 -15.34
CA SER A 608 -16.21 16.25 -14.65
C SER A 608 -15.37 17.01 -13.60
N GLU A 609 -14.49 16.34 -12.86
CA GLU A 609 -13.53 17.02 -11.96
C GLU A 609 -12.54 17.88 -12.77
N GLY A 610 -12.02 17.36 -13.89
CA GLY A 610 -11.19 18.14 -14.82
C GLY A 610 -11.91 19.31 -15.48
N LEU A 611 -13.25 19.29 -15.54
CA LEU A 611 -14.10 20.39 -16.01
C LEU A 611 -14.37 21.39 -14.88
N LYS A 612 -14.61 20.93 -13.64
CA LYS A 612 -14.75 21.74 -12.43
C LYS A 612 -13.58 22.70 -12.30
N HIS A 613 -12.35 22.19 -12.32
CA HIS A 613 -11.14 23.01 -12.22
C HIS A 613 -11.03 24.02 -13.38
N HIS A 614 -11.30 23.62 -14.62
CA HIS A 614 -11.27 24.53 -15.76
C HIS A 614 -12.31 25.67 -15.68
N LEU A 615 -13.47 25.44 -15.05
CA LEU A 615 -14.49 26.47 -14.83
C LEU A 615 -14.16 27.40 -13.65
N LEU A 616 -13.58 26.86 -12.58
CA LEU A 616 -13.07 27.66 -11.44
C LEU A 616 -11.94 28.60 -11.88
N ASP A 617 -11.00 28.12 -12.72
CA ASP A 617 -9.84 28.90 -13.19
C ASP A 617 -10.19 30.09 -14.12
N GLU A 618 -11.40 30.14 -14.68
CA GLU A 618 -11.89 31.31 -15.42
C GLU A 618 -12.58 32.37 -14.52
N GLY A 619 -12.80 32.04 -13.24
CA GLY A 619 -13.55 32.81 -12.26
C GLY A 619 -15.02 33.04 -12.64
N LYS A 620 -15.65 33.99 -11.93
CA LYS A 620 -17.00 34.55 -12.19
C LYS A 620 -18.19 33.68 -11.74
N GLY A 621 -18.02 32.76 -10.79
CA GLY A 621 -19.16 32.12 -10.12
C GLY A 621 -19.92 31.10 -10.98
N LYS A 622 -19.24 30.50 -11.96
CA LYS A 622 -19.81 29.57 -12.96
C LYS A 622 -20.42 28.30 -12.34
N LEU A 623 -19.96 27.92 -11.16
CA LEU A 623 -20.43 26.76 -10.39
C LEU A 623 -21.18 27.18 -9.11
N SER A 624 -21.71 28.41 -9.06
CA SER A 624 -22.46 28.95 -7.91
C SER A 624 -23.80 28.26 -7.62
N ASN A 625 -24.34 27.51 -8.59
CA ASN A 625 -25.51 26.63 -8.47
C ASN A 625 -25.70 25.87 -9.80
N ASN A 626 -26.57 24.86 -9.80
CA ASN A 626 -26.88 24.05 -10.98
C ASN A 626 -27.42 24.86 -12.16
N GLU A 627 -28.27 25.88 -11.94
CA GLU A 627 -28.79 26.69 -13.04
C GLU A 627 -27.69 27.50 -13.74
N THR A 628 -26.80 28.14 -13.00
CA THR A 628 -25.65 28.88 -13.56
C THR A 628 -24.72 27.95 -14.32
N CYS A 629 -24.42 26.78 -13.73
CA CYS A 629 -23.58 25.77 -14.36
C CYS A 629 -24.16 25.25 -15.68
N ILE A 630 -25.46 24.90 -15.72
CA ILE A 630 -26.12 24.37 -16.92
C ILE A 630 -26.07 25.39 -18.06
N LYS A 631 -26.30 26.68 -17.78
CA LYS A 631 -26.25 27.78 -18.76
C LYS A 631 -24.82 27.99 -19.30
N GLU A 632 -23.80 27.97 -18.44
CA GLU A 632 -22.40 28.06 -18.85
C GLU A 632 -21.95 26.84 -19.68
N LEU A 633 -22.37 25.63 -19.30
CA LEU A 633 -22.07 24.42 -20.07
C LEU A 633 -22.78 24.41 -21.44
N GLU A 634 -23.97 24.98 -21.58
CA GLU A 634 -24.62 25.12 -22.89
C GLU A 634 -23.75 25.91 -23.87
N GLU A 635 -23.29 27.10 -23.47
CA GLU A 635 -22.43 27.92 -24.32
C GLU A 635 -21.06 27.27 -24.59
N LYS A 636 -20.40 26.75 -23.55
CA LYS A 636 -19.07 26.11 -23.68
C LYS A 636 -19.10 24.83 -24.50
N CYS A 637 -20.05 23.93 -24.26
CA CYS A 637 -20.13 22.66 -24.99
C CYS A 637 -20.42 22.88 -26.48
N HIS A 638 -21.30 23.84 -26.83
CA HIS A 638 -21.48 24.23 -28.23
C HIS A 638 -20.21 24.86 -28.85
N SER A 639 -19.46 25.65 -28.09
CA SER A 639 -18.18 26.25 -28.52
C SER A 639 -17.09 25.20 -28.76
N TRP A 640 -16.94 24.22 -27.86
CA TRP A 640 -15.97 23.13 -27.98
C TRP A 640 -16.32 22.16 -29.11
N HIS A 641 -17.58 21.76 -29.24
CA HIS A 641 -18.04 20.90 -30.34
C HIS A 641 -17.76 21.55 -31.71
N ARG A 642 -18.05 22.86 -31.88
CA ARG A 642 -17.71 23.61 -33.10
C ARG A 642 -16.21 23.63 -33.40
N LYS A 643 -15.35 23.61 -32.37
CA LYS A 643 -13.89 23.56 -32.47
C LYS A 643 -13.32 22.13 -32.60
N LYS A 644 -14.17 21.09 -32.62
CA LYS A 644 -13.77 19.67 -32.56
C LYS A 644 -12.91 19.34 -31.32
N ASN A 645 -13.15 20.04 -30.20
CA ASN A 645 -12.55 19.70 -28.91
C ASN A 645 -13.44 18.69 -28.18
N GLU A 646 -12.99 17.44 -28.12
CA GLU A 646 -13.77 16.32 -27.57
C GLU A 646 -13.44 16.01 -26.09
N THR A 647 -12.47 16.71 -25.47
CA THR A 647 -12.01 16.45 -24.08
C THR A 647 -13.15 16.37 -23.06
N TYR A 648 -14.12 17.28 -23.13
CA TYR A 648 -15.27 17.32 -22.22
C TYR A 648 -16.57 16.78 -22.87
N ALA A 649 -16.48 16.03 -23.97
CA ALA A 649 -17.66 15.56 -24.71
C ALA A 649 -18.61 14.71 -23.85
N PHE A 650 -18.09 13.97 -22.86
CA PHE A 650 -18.91 13.12 -21.99
C PHE A 650 -19.66 13.93 -20.91
N PRO A 651 -19.00 14.81 -20.11
CA PRO A 651 -19.73 15.78 -19.28
C PRO A 651 -20.70 16.67 -20.06
N CYS A 652 -20.35 17.09 -21.29
CA CYS A 652 -21.23 17.85 -22.16
C CYS A 652 -22.49 17.11 -22.63
N ALA A 653 -22.48 15.77 -22.60
CA ALA A 653 -23.63 14.93 -22.94
C ALA A 653 -24.53 14.65 -21.73
N LEU A 654 -23.94 14.52 -20.53
CA LEU A 654 -24.62 14.35 -19.24
C LEU A 654 -24.55 15.66 -18.44
N ARG A 655 -25.12 16.74 -19.02
CA ARG A 655 -24.90 18.12 -18.56
C ARG A 655 -25.42 18.37 -17.14
N ASN A 656 -26.60 17.85 -16.83
CA ASN A 656 -27.26 18.10 -15.55
C ASN A 656 -26.52 17.36 -14.44
N GLU A 657 -26.25 16.08 -14.69
CA GLU A 657 -25.51 15.17 -13.81
C GLU A 657 -24.08 15.68 -13.56
N SER A 658 -23.46 16.29 -14.57
CA SER A 658 -22.14 16.95 -14.43
C SER A 658 -22.22 18.19 -13.57
N CYS A 659 -23.26 19.01 -13.73
CA CYS A 659 -23.43 20.20 -12.90
C CYS A 659 -23.75 19.84 -11.45
N GLU A 660 -24.67 18.91 -11.21
CA GLU A 660 -25.00 18.38 -9.88
C GLU A 660 -23.74 17.90 -9.15
N LEU A 661 -22.89 17.09 -9.82
CA LEU A 661 -21.61 16.64 -9.28
C LEU A 661 -20.61 17.79 -9.04
N MET A 662 -20.41 18.69 -10.00
CA MET A 662 -19.41 19.76 -9.90
C MET A 662 -19.78 20.84 -8.89
N VAL A 663 -21.06 21.20 -8.79
CA VAL A 663 -21.58 22.18 -7.83
C VAL A 663 -21.51 21.62 -6.43
N TRP A 664 -21.98 20.38 -6.20
CA TRP A 664 -21.87 19.72 -4.90
C TRP A 664 -20.41 19.59 -4.41
N ARG A 665 -19.46 19.29 -5.31
CA ARG A 665 -18.02 19.33 -4.99
C ARG A 665 -17.55 20.74 -4.61
N VAL A 666 -18.00 21.78 -5.30
CA VAL A 666 -17.64 23.18 -5.02
C VAL A 666 -18.23 23.66 -3.69
N GLU A 667 -19.46 23.26 -3.34
CA GLU A 667 -20.07 23.52 -2.03
C GLU A 667 -19.19 22.95 -0.90
N GLY A 668 -18.82 21.67 -0.97
CA GLY A 668 -17.92 21.05 0.01
C GLY A 668 -16.53 21.71 0.09
N HIS A 669 -15.96 22.13 -1.05
CA HIS A 669 -14.72 22.90 -1.07
C HIS A 669 -14.88 24.29 -0.42
N CYS A 670 -16.02 24.95 -0.56
CA CYS A 670 -16.31 26.24 0.06
C CYS A 670 -16.39 26.14 1.58
N ASP A 671 -17.05 25.11 2.11
CA ASP A 671 -17.13 24.86 3.55
C ASP A 671 -15.75 24.53 4.13
N ALA A 672 -15.01 23.60 3.52
CA ALA A 672 -13.64 23.28 3.93
C ALA A 672 -12.70 24.49 3.86
N PHE A 673 -12.81 25.34 2.82
CA PHE A 673 -12.01 26.55 2.71
C PHE A 673 -12.36 27.60 3.77
N LYS A 674 -13.63 27.71 4.17
CA LYS A 674 -14.03 28.55 5.29
C LYS A 674 -13.42 28.05 6.61
N GLU A 675 -13.58 26.76 6.93
CA GLU A 675 -13.04 26.17 8.16
C GLU A 675 -11.51 26.31 8.24
N ASN A 676 -10.80 26.03 7.14
CA ASN A 676 -9.36 26.21 7.03
C ASN A 676 -8.93 27.68 7.17
N LEU A 677 -9.66 28.64 6.58
CA LEU A 677 -9.39 30.08 6.74
C LEU A 677 -9.59 30.55 8.18
N GLU A 678 -10.59 30.00 8.90
CA GLU A 678 -10.82 30.29 10.32
C GLU A 678 -9.72 29.69 11.21
N ALA A 679 -9.33 28.43 10.97
CA ALA A 679 -8.26 27.75 11.71
C ALA A 679 -6.89 28.43 11.53
N HIS A 680 -6.51 28.79 10.30
CA HIS A 680 -5.24 29.46 9.99
C HIS A 680 -5.32 30.99 10.09
N ASN A 681 -6.44 31.58 10.54
CA ASN A 681 -6.66 33.03 10.51
C ASN A 681 -5.52 33.84 11.15
N ASN A 682 -4.97 33.38 12.28
CA ASN A 682 -3.84 34.03 12.96
C ASN A 682 -2.54 34.00 12.13
N GLU A 683 -2.32 32.93 11.37
CA GLU A 683 -1.16 32.80 10.47
C GLU A 683 -1.31 33.74 9.27
N LEU A 684 -2.49 33.72 8.64
CA LEU A 684 -2.85 34.49 7.45
C LEU A 684 -2.93 36.00 7.68
N THR A 685 -3.36 36.43 8.87
CA THR A 685 -3.54 37.85 9.21
C THR A 685 -2.28 38.52 9.76
N ASN A 686 -1.18 37.78 9.96
CA ASN A 686 0.12 38.32 10.37
C ASN A 686 0.57 39.54 9.55
N ASN A 687 1.39 40.40 10.17
CA ASN A 687 1.89 41.64 9.56
C ASN A 687 2.69 41.42 8.25
N THR A 688 3.22 40.22 8.01
CA THR A 688 3.88 39.86 6.74
C THR A 688 3.68 38.36 6.47
N PRO A 689 2.65 37.96 5.71
CA PRO A 689 2.49 36.57 5.26
C PRO A 689 3.66 36.13 4.37
N SER A 690 3.98 34.83 4.34
CA SER A 690 5.10 34.33 3.53
C SER A 690 4.77 34.31 2.03
N GLU A 691 5.79 34.26 1.17
CA GLU A 691 5.60 34.10 -0.28
C GLU A 691 4.86 32.79 -0.61
N GLU A 692 5.09 31.73 0.16
CA GLU A 692 4.39 30.44 0.03
C GLU A 692 2.92 30.54 0.47
N THR A 693 2.65 31.13 1.63
CA THR A 693 1.30 31.42 2.14
C THR A 693 0.48 32.21 1.12
N CYS A 694 1.07 33.26 0.54
CA CYS A 694 0.41 34.10 -0.46
C CYS A 694 0.14 33.36 -1.79
N LEU A 695 1.05 32.47 -2.21
CA LEU A 695 0.89 31.69 -3.44
C LEU A 695 -0.09 30.52 -3.30
N LEU A 696 -0.24 29.98 -2.08
CA LEU A 696 -1.16 28.89 -1.76
C LEU A 696 -2.60 29.38 -1.60
N TRP A 697 -2.85 30.35 -0.73
CA TRP A 697 -4.21 30.69 -0.29
C TRP A 697 -4.95 31.67 -1.21
N VAL A 698 -4.26 32.67 -1.78
CA VAL A 698 -4.93 33.73 -2.56
C VAL A 698 -5.60 33.22 -3.84
N PRO A 699 -5.05 32.27 -4.62
CA PRO A 699 -5.75 31.72 -5.78
C PRO A 699 -7.12 31.12 -5.44
N HIS A 700 -7.27 30.45 -4.29
CA HIS A 700 -8.56 29.93 -3.84
C HIS A 700 -9.51 31.09 -3.45
N CYS A 701 -9.00 32.14 -2.80
CA CYS A 701 -9.75 33.39 -2.58
C CYS A 701 -10.19 34.12 -3.87
N GLU A 702 -9.69 33.76 -5.04
CA GLU A 702 -10.06 34.36 -6.34
C GLU A 702 -10.96 33.43 -7.17
N ASN A 703 -10.63 32.15 -7.23
CA ASN A 703 -11.31 31.17 -8.09
C ASN A 703 -12.50 30.49 -7.40
N LEU A 704 -12.46 30.28 -6.07
CA LEU A 704 -13.51 29.55 -5.34
C LEU A 704 -14.62 30.48 -4.84
N THR A 705 -14.28 31.54 -4.09
CA THR A 705 -15.25 32.42 -3.39
C THR A 705 -16.45 32.89 -4.22
N PRO A 706 -16.33 33.22 -5.53
CA PRO A 706 -17.47 33.60 -6.37
C PRO A 706 -18.52 32.49 -6.61
N ASN A 707 -18.23 31.25 -6.23
CA ASN A 707 -19.08 30.07 -6.43
C ASN A 707 -19.68 29.53 -5.12
N CYS A 708 -19.39 30.15 -3.96
CA CYS A 708 -19.92 29.72 -2.67
C CYS A 708 -21.32 30.34 -2.40
N GLU A 709 -22.11 29.71 -1.52
CA GLU A 709 -23.36 30.30 -1.01
C GLU A 709 -23.10 31.69 -0.41
N GLU A 710 -24.03 32.64 -0.52
CA GLU A 710 -23.77 34.05 -0.19
C GLU A 710 -23.20 34.25 1.22
N LYS A 711 -23.71 33.51 2.21
CA LYS A 711 -23.20 33.58 3.60
C LYS A 711 -21.75 33.09 3.71
N VAL A 712 -21.46 31.92 3.13
CA VAL A 712 -20.11 31.31 3.13
C VAL A 712 -19.14 32.21 2.35
N ALA A 713 -19.58 32.80 1.25
CA ALA A 713 -18.82 33.79 0.49
C ALA A 713 -18.54 35.07 1.30
N GLN A 714 -19.48 35.57 2.11
CA GLN A 714 -19.27 36.73 2.98
C GLN A 714 -18.21 36.43 4.07
N ASP A 715 -18.29 35.26 4.72
CA ASP A 715 -17.31 34.83 5.72
C ASP A 715 -15.90 34.68 5.12
N ILE A 716 -15.78 33.98 3.99
CA ILE A 716 -14.51 33.82 3.25
C ILE A 716 -13.94 35.18 2.84
N ASN A 717 -14.77 36.09 2.30
CA ASN A 717 -14.31 37.40 1.82
C ASN A 717 -13.66 38.25 2.92
N LYS A 718 -14.08 38.12 4.18
CA LYS A 718 -13.51 38.86 5.31
C LYS A 718 -12.00 38.63 5.42
N THR A 719 -11.59 37.36 5.56
CA THR A 719 -10.17 36.98 5.67
C THR A 719 -9.44 37.12 4.33
N CYS A 720 -10.08 36.73 3.22
CA CYS A 720 -9.47 36.80 1.89
C CYS A 720 -9.12 38.21 1.43
N ASN A 721 -9.91 39.24 1.79
CA ASN A 721 -9.61 40.63 1.39
C ASN A 721 -8.41 41.20 2.16
N GLU A 722 -8.28 40.92 3.46
CA GLU A 722 -7.08 41.27 4.22
C GLU A 722 -5.83 40.59 3.68
N LEU A 723 -5.93 39.29 3.38
CA LEU A 723 -4.82 38.50 2.84
C LEU A 723 -4.38 39.02 1.47
N LYS A 724 -5.33 39.35 0.57
CA LYS A 724 -5.04 39.90 -0.77
C LYS A 724 -4.22 41.18 -0.72
N GLU A 725 -4.60 42.15 0.11
CA GLU A 725 -3.84 43.41 0.23
C GLU A 725 -2.45 43.19 0.85
N LYS A 726 -2.31 42.30 1.85
CA LYS A 726 -1.01 41.92 2.43
C LYS A 726 -0.11 41.21 1.40
N CYS A 727 -0.69 40.32 0.58
CA CYS A 727 0.02 39.50 -0.42
C CYS A 727 0.28 40.21 -1.77
N LYS A 728 -0.33 41.37 -2.00
CA LYS A 728 -0.19 42.19 -3.23
C LYS A 728 1.24 42.29 -3.80
N PRO A 729 2.31 42.52 -3.00
CA PRO A 729 3.68 42.60 -3.53
C PRO A 729 4.22 41.25 -4.05
N VAL A 730 3.76 40.13 -3.48
CA VAL A 730 4.10 38.76 -3.92
C VAL A 730 3.35 38.43 -5.20
N LEU A 731 2.06 38.78 -5.29
CA LEU A 731 1.22 38.52 -6.45
C LEU A 731 1.70 39.33 -7.68
N GLU A 732 2.02 40.61 -7.50
CA GLU A 732 2.67 41.43 -8.54
C GLU A 732 3.98 40.81 -9.05
N LYS A 733 4.78 40.20 -8.15
CA LYS A 733 6.03 39.51 -8.47
C LYS A 733 5.79 38.18 -9.21
N ARG A 734 4.78 37.39 -8.80
CA ARG A 734 4.33 36.15 -9.46
C ARG A 734 3.91 36.42 -10.91
N ASP A 735 2.91 37.28 -11.08
CA ASP A 735 2.34 37.63 -12.38
C ASP A 735 3.39 38.09 -13.39
N LEU A 736 4.35 38.87 -12.90
CA LEU A 736 5.47 39.43 -13.66
C LEU A 736 6.53 38.36 -14.01
N LYS A 737 6.71 37.34 -13.16
CA LYS A 737 7.52 36.13 -13.43
C LYS A 737 6.83 35.22 -14.45
N ASP A 738 5.51 35.04 -14.39
CA ASP A 738 4.78 34.19 -15.33
C ASP A 738 4.59 34.85 -16.71
N LYS A 739 4.34 36.17 -16.76
CA LYS A 739 4.40 36.95 -18.01
C LYS A 739 5.79 36.85 -18.66
N LEU A 740 6.87 36.91 -17.86
CA LEU A 740 8.24 36.70 -18.34
C LEU A 740 8.50 35.25 -18.82
N LYS A 741 7.99 34.25 -18.10
CA LYS A 741 8.05 32.83 -18.48
C LYS A 741 7.33 32.57 -19.81
N HIS A 742 6.25 33.30 -20.08
CA HIS A 742 5.56 33.25 -21.37
C HIS A 742 6.36 33.95 -22.49
N ASP A 743 6.85 35.19 -22.26
CA ASP A 743 7.71 35.94 -23.21
C ASP A 743 9.02 35.17 -23.56
N LEU A 744 9.52 34.32 -22.67
CA LEU A 744 10.70 33.46 -22.89
C LEU A 744 10.39 32.09 -23.51
N LYS A 745 9.12 31.67 -23.62
CA LYS A 745 8.75 30.31 -24.06
C LYS A 745 9.10 30.09 -25.54
N GLY A 746 10.12 29.26 -25.79
CA GLY A 746 10.66 28.97 -27.12
C GLY A 746 11.92 29.78 -27.50
N ASN A 747 12.30 30.79 -26.69
CA ASN A 747 13.49 31.60 -26.91
C ASN A 747 14.78 31.04 -26.27
N LEU A 748 14.67 29.96 -25.49
CA LEU A 748 15.79 29.28 -24.82
C LEU A 748 15.93 27.87 -25.40
N LYS A 749 17.05 27.59 -26.08
CA LYS A 749 17.32 26.28 -26.72
C LYS A 749 18.19 25.35 -25.87
N GLU A 750 18.95 25.88 -24.93
CA GLU A 750 19.75 25.12 -23.96
C GLU A 750 19.59 25.72 -22.55
N SER A 751 19.91 24.93 -21.52
CA SER A 751 19.71 25.25 -20.09
C SER A 751 20.84 26.08 -19.46
N LYS A 752 21.62 26.80 -20.26
CA LYS A 752 22.75 27.60 -19.78
C LYS A 752 22.28 28.95 -19.24
N GLU A 753 22.70 29.30 -18.03
CA GLU A 753 22.35 30.56 -17.35
C GLU A 753 22.70 31.79 -18.19
N LYS A 754 23.83 31.75 -18.90
CA LYS A 754 24.28 32.81 -19.80
C LYS A 754 23.28 33.06 -20.95
N ASP A 755 22.77 32.01 -21.58
CA ASP A 755 21.85 32.13 -22.71
C ASP A 755 20.51 32.72 -22.25
N CYS A 756 20.08 32.38 -21.03
CA CYS A 756 18.94 33.00 -20.35
C CYS A 756 19.18 34.49 -20.06
N ALA A 757 20.36 34.85 -19.54
CA ALA A 757 20.74 36.23 -19.27
C ALA A 757 20.85 37.09 -20.55
N ASP A 758 21.40 36.54 -21.63
CA ASP A 758 21.52 37.22 -22.92
C ASP A 758 20.16 37.34 -23.63
N ALA A 759 19.29 36.33 -23.56
CA ALA A 759 17.89 36.44 -24.02
C ALA A 759 17.12 37.53 -23.25
N LEU A 760 17.24 37.55 -21.92
CA LEU A 760 16.68 38.62 -21.06
C LEU A 760 17.22 40.01 -21.42
N MET A 761 18.53 40.13 -21.65
CA MET A 761 19.14 41.40 -22.05
C MET A 761 18.69 41.84 -23.45
N ASN A 762 18.49 40.91 -24.39
CA ASN A 762 17.99 41.23 -25.72
C ASN A 762 16.51 41.63 -25.71
N LEU A 763 15.66 40.97 -24.91
CA LEU A 763 14.28 41.43 -24.65
C LEU A 763 14.25 42.85 -24.03
N CYS A 764 15.18 43.14 -23.09
CA CYS A 764 15.34 44.49 -22.53
C CYS A 764 15.95 45.53 -23.50
N LYS A 765 16.55 45.13 -24.62
CA LYS A 765 17.04 46.04 -25.69
C LYS A 765 15.95 46.32 -26.72
N PHE A 766 15.23 45.29 -27.19
CA PHE A 766 14.32 45.41 -28.33
C PHE A 766 13.02 46.18 -28.04
N LYS A 767 12.43 46.07 -26.84
CA LYS A 767 11.21 46.82 -26.47
C LYS A 767 11.53 48.25 -25.99
N GLY A 768 12.24 49.01 -26.82
CA GLY A 768 12.53 50.43 -26.60
C GLY A 768 11.33 51.35 -26.90
N GLU A 769 10.59 51.05 -27.97
CA GLU A 769 9.74 52.05 -28.65
C GLU A 769 8.29 51.61 -28.94
N SER A 770 7.84 50.42 -28.49
CA SER A 770 6.43 50.03 -28.61
C SER A 770 5.86 49.34 -27.36
N ASN A 771 4.71 49.88 -26.93
CA ASN A 771 3.76 49.43 -25.89
C ASN A 771 4.28 49.12 -24.47
N GLU A 772 3.49 49.53 -23.47
CA GLU A 772 3.74 49.40 -22.01
C GLU A 772 3.66 47.96 -21.47
N THR A 773 4.30 47.00 -22.12
CA THR A 773 4.41 45.63 -21.60
C THR A 773 5.18 45.59 -20.27
N THR A 774 4.80 44.69 -19.36
CA THR A 774 5.35 44.57 -17.99
C THR A 774 6.87 44.46 -17.97
N LEU A 775 7.45 43.78 -18.98
CA LEU A 775 8.89 43.61 -19.16
C LEU A 775 9.63 44.96 -19.33
N SER A 776 9.01 45.95 -20.00
CA SER A 776 9.59 47.30 -20.11
C SER A 776 9.74 48.00 -18.75
N LYS A 777 8.81 47.79 -17.82
CA LYS A 777 8.82 48.38 -16.47
C LYS A 777 9.91 47.75 -15.58
N LEU A 778 10.20 46.45 -15.77
CA LEU A 778 11.39 45.78 -15.21
C LEU A 778 12.71 46.41 -15.70
N CYS A 779 12.90 46.47 -17.02
CA CYS A 779 14.13 46.99 -17.61
C CYS A 779 14.37 48.47 -17.23
N LYS A 780 13.29 49.27 -17.14
CA LYS A 780 13.32 50.66 -16.61
C LYS A 780 13.71 50.72 -15.12
N LYS A 781 13.22 49.81 -14.25
CA LYS A 781 13.63 49.75 -12.82
C LYS A 781 15.15 49.52 -12.66
N LYS A 782 15.79 48.64 -13.45
CA LYS A 782 17.26 48.44 -13.39
C LYS A 782 18.05 49.71 -13.79
N LYS A 783 17.59 50.51 -14.77
CA LYS A 783 18.27 51.77 -15.15
C LYS A 783 18.37 52.78 -14.00
N LYS A 784 17.40 52.83 -13.06
CA LYS A 784 17.46 53.70 -11.88
C LYS A 784 18.33 53.16 -10.72
N LYS A 785 18.56 51.85 -10.61
CA LYS A 785 19.36 51.24 -9.52
C LYS A 785 20.87 51.20 -9.76
N LYS A 786 21.38 51.81 -10.85
CA LYS A 786 22.80 51.76 -11.27
C LYS A 786 23.79 52.55 -10.39
N LYS A 787 23.60 52.56 -9.06
CA LYS A 787 24.44 53.30 -8.08
C LYS A 787 24.76 52.57 -6.75
N LYS A 788 24.24 51.36 -6.53
CA LYS A 788 24.82 50.35 -5.62
C LYS A 788 24.68 48.97 -6.28
N GLY A 789 25.70 48.12 -6.12
CA GLY A 789 25.87 46.92 -6.93
C GLY A 789 24.95 45.75 -6.57
N ILE A 790 24.74 44.90 -7.58
CA ILE A 790 24.64 43.44 -7.52
C ILE A 790 25.56 42.97 -8.64
#